data_AF-A0A4Y9NT98-F1
#
_entry.id   AF-A0A4Y9NT98-F1
#
_cell.length_a   1.000
_cell.length_b   1.000
_cell.length_c   1.000
_cell.angle_alpha   90.00
_cell.angle_beta   90.00
_cell.angle_gamma   90.00
#
_symmetry.space_group_name_H-M   'P 1'
#
loop_
_entity.id
_entity.type
_entity.pdbx_description
1 polymer ?
#
loop_
_entity_poly.entity_id
_entity_poly.type
_entity_poly.pdbx_seq_one_letter_code
_entity_poly.pdbx_strand_id
1 'polypeptide(L)'
;MAAVRPSRRRLLRAHRPRPGPDPRHRGAVGGLPRRGLAGLPAGGGPGHRGQPRRGHPGGDRVRLAGDPLVPRRVLTGPPALCALIASDDGSDRLPVGARTPCDGLVREDRRARGAGARLLAAAEQVARDRGCTRIVVSSFTFQAPGLYARHGFVETGRTEGLPIEGAAGVHLTKQLRGSARQRRRGYRALGEPHAQPQTGPPRGPATRGKGDYESLEALHGPDVLTCSDATAAAAHGAWSRRRGRSRESPTMTTTKQLKSRVRARMARTGERYAVARAHVVGSVDAGPVVDLGWALRGGVDPDTAALTNVLAHRGVTGPDGPLTEPLLFLVGGGLGAGYILWEFAHDDGRVVTLGFTHSWQYFDRRLATTVDRLGLDVAWARTGGAAGAAEALSSTLAAGDPAIVWPDRYHLGYWNLPPFLDGQGGHPVVAYAAAGGRVHVDDRTLAPLTVPATDLDRARARVGSYRNTMLVVRTTDAAVPADRLRAAVRAGLEAGEDHLGGTSTSFALPAWRKWSRLLVDPRAAKGWPTVFADRRGLLRALASVWEGVESAGMAGGHLRGLFADGLEQAAVLLDEPGLAAEAPRWREIADRWHALAETALPDDVPAIARLRTLTATVTGAVAEGDAGSAERAAAAEELWRLRAEHADAPPLDEERLAAVLAGMSGHLAAIHDAEAAAVTDLGAVLNR
;
A
#
# COMPACT_ATOMS: atom_id res chain seq x y z
N MET A 1 -3.90 27.08 -53.02
CA MET A 1 -2.85 28.02 -53.51
C MET A 1 -2.61 29.09 -52.45
N ALA A 2 -1.56 29.90 -52.63
CA ALA A 2 -1.02 30.88 -51.68
C ALA A 2 -0.39 30.27 -50.40
N ALA A 3 0.76 30.81 -50.02
CA ALA A 3 1.54 30.44 -48.83
C ALA A 3 2.22 31.70 -48.28
N VAL A 4 2.43 31.77 -46.96
CA VAL A 4 3.19 32.84 -46.30
C VAL A 4 4.14 32.23 -45.28
N ARG A 5 5.38 32.73 -45.23
CA ARG A 5 6.45 32.29 -44.31
C ARG A 5 6.50 33.15 -43.03
N PRO A 6 7.10 32.65 -41.93
CA PRO A 6 7.01 33.30 -40.62
C PRO A 6 7.92 34.53 -40.44
N SER A 7 7.50 35.43 -39.55
CA SER A 7 8.27 36.59 -39.09
C SER A 7 9.20 36.24 -37.90
N ARG A 8 10.12 37.14 -37.56
CA ARG A 8 11.37 36.82 -36.83
C ARG A 8 11.32 37.00 -35.31
N ARG A 9 12.17 36.21 -34.63
CA ARG A 9 12.57 36.32 -33.21
C ARG A 9 12.83 37.78 -32.77
N ARG A 10 12.44 38.11 -31.53
CA ARG A 10 13.18 39.06 -30.68
C ARG A 10 13.78 38.30 -29.49
N LEU A 11 15.04 38.61 -29.17
CA LEU A 11 15.73 38.15 -27.97
C LEU A 11 15.63 39.23 -26.89
N LEU A 12 15.32 38.84 -25.65
CA LEU A 12 15.55 39.65 -24.46
C LEU A 12 16.38 38.85 -23.44
N ARG A 13 17.07 39.56 -22.56
CA ARG A 13 18.25 39.07 -21.84
C ARG A 13 17.91 38.29 -20.56
N ALA A 14 18.78 37.34 -20.21
CA ALA A 14 18.78 36.71 -18.90
C ALA A 14 19.07 37.72 -17.78
N HIS A 15 18.35 37.60 -16.66
CA HIS A 15 18.66 38.33 -15.43
C HIS A 15 19.86 37.71 -14.72
N ARG A 16 20.80 38.55 -14.26
CA ARG A 16 21.81 38.16 -13.27
C ARG A 16 21.21 38.30 -11.85
N PRO A 17 21.48 37.37 -10.92
CA PRO A 17 21.20 37.58 -9.51
C PRO A 17 22.12 38.67 -8.93
N ARG A 18 21.68 39.32 -7.84
CA ARG A 18 22.50 40.26 -7.06
C ARG A 18 23.33 39.50 -6.00
N PRO A 19 24.54 39.98 -5.63
CA PRO A 19 25.36 39.34 -4.61
C PRO A 19 24.80 39.57 -3.19
N GLY A 20 25.08 38.62 -2.28
CA GLY A 20 24.84 38.77 -0.85
C GLY A 20 26.01 39.45 -0.11
N PRO A 21 25.85 39.79 1.18
CA PRO A 21 26.88 40.44 1.99
C PRO A 21 27.91 39.45 2.57
N ASP A 22 29.19 39.81 2.52
CA ASP A 22 30.31 39.10 3.17
C ASP A 22 30.42 39.51 4.67
N PRO A 23 30.72 38.59 5.60
CA PRO A 23 30.75 38.91 7.03
C PRO A 23 32.13 39.39 7.49
N ARG A 24 32.20 40.59 8.08
CA ARG A 24 33.32 41.00 8.95
C ARG A 24 33.00 42.24 9.78
N HIS A 25 32.92 42.09 11.10
CA HIS A 25 33.65 42.96 12.03
C HIS A 25 33.83 42.29 13.39
N ARG A 26 34.97 42.54 14.05
CA ARG A 26 35.26 42.09 15.41
C ARG A 26 34.84 43.16 16.43
N GLY A 27 34.33 42.72 17.57
CA GLY A 27 34.16 43.55 18.77
C GLY A 27 34.13 42.65 20.00
N ALA A 28 35.06 42.85 20.93
CA ALA A 28 35.14 42.11 22.19
C ALA A 28 35.62 43.06 23.30
N VAL A 29 35.15 42.87 24.53
CA VAL A 29 35.81 43.13 25.83
C VAL A 29 34.78 43.00 26.96
N GLY A 30 35.18 42.41 28.09
CA GLY A 30 34.40 42.36 29.34
C GLY A 30 33.32 41.27 29.40
N GLY A 31 33.04 40.66 30.55
CA GLY A 31 33.71 40.76 31.86
C GLY A 31 33.16 39.72 32.84
N LEU A 32 34.04 39.05 33.60
CA LEU A 32 33.69 38.08 34.65
C LEU A 32 33.23 38.80 35.93
N PRO A 33 32.34 38.20 36.76
CA PRO A 33 32.84 37.23 37.73
C PRO A 33 31.96 35.99 38.00
N ARG A 34 32.61 34.95 38.53
CA ARG A 34 31.97 33.78 39.15
C ARG A 34 31.43 34.11 40.55
N ARG A 35 30.36 33.44 40.96
CA ARG A 35 30.17 32.93 42.33
C ARG A 35 29.66 31.49 42.27
N GLY A 36 29.98 30.71 43.30
CA GLY A 36 29.46 29.37 43.50
C GLY A 36 29.70 28.92 44.94
N LEU A 37 28.82 28.04 45.43
CA LEU A 37 28.86 27.24 46.67
C LEU A 37 27.91 26.06 46.36
N ALA A 38 28.34 24.79 46.33
CA ALA A 38 28.73 23.91 47.44
C ALA A 38 27.52 23.33 48.19
N GLY A 39 27.40 21.98 48.21
CA GLY A 39 26.29 21.26 48.86
C GLY A 39 26.14 19.80 48.41
N LEU A 40 26.92 18.89 49.00
CA LEU A 40 26.69 17.44 49.00
C LEU A 40 26.34 17.02 50.45
N PRO A 41 25.56 15.94 50.67
CA PRO A 41 26.18 14.62 50.89
C PRO A 41 25.40 13.43 50.28
N ALA A 42 25.89 12.20 50.53
CA ALA A 42 25.34 10.95 50.01
C ALA A 42 25.20 9.86 51.10
N GLY A 43 24.45 8.78 50.80
CA GLY A 43 24.33 7.55 51.60
C GLY A 43 23.46 6.49 50.89
N GLY A 44 23.53 5.19 51.19
CA GLY A 44 24.39 4.54 52.20
C GLY A 44 24.40 2.98 52.28
N GLY A 45 23.60 2.23 51.50
CA GLY A 45 23.51 0.75 51.57
C GLY A 45 22.82 0.22 52.85
N PRO A 46 22.86 -1.09 53.20
CA PRO A 46 23.33 -2.32 52.51
C PRO A 46 22.16 -3.27 52.09
N GLY A 47 22.31 -4.52 51.59
CA GLY A 47 23.49 -5.24 51.09
C GLY A 47 23.58 -6.78 51.31
N HIS A 48 22.48 -7.54 51.53
CA HIS A 48 22.54 -8.97 51.92
C HIS A 48 23.12 -9.96 50.86
N ARG A 49 23.92 -10.93 51.33
CA ARG A 49 24.42 -12.09 50.58
C ARG A 49 23.99 -13.40 51.25
N GLY A 50 23.75 -14.45 50.45
CA GLY A 50 23.65 -15.86 50.85
C GLY A 50 24.32 -16.76 49.79
N GLN A 51 24.86 -17.91 50.18
CA GLN A 51 25.77 -18.71 49.33
C GLN A 51 25.32 -20.17 49.08
N PRO A 52 25.92 -20.90 48.10
CA PRO A 52 25.24 -21.97 47.36
C PRO A 52 25.59 -23.41 47.77
N ARG A 53 24.92 -24.39 47.15
CA ARG A 53 25.37 -25.80 47.10
C ARG A 53 25.36 -26.39 45.67
N ARG A 54 26.20 -27.41 45.48
CA ARG A 54 26.54 -28.15 44.23
C ARG A 54 25.42 -29.17 43.88
N GLY A 55 25.26 -29.70 42.66
CA GLY A 55 25.93 -29.44 41.37
C GLY A 55 26.43 -30.71 40.66
N HIS A 56 25.92 -31.02 39.45
CA HIS A 56 26.43 -32.02 38.49
C HIS A 56 26.07 -31.63 37.02
N PRO A 57 26.62 -32.26 35.95
CA PRO A 57 27.24 -31.47 34.87
C PRO A 57 26.74 -31.75 33.44
N GLY A 58 27.22 -30.93 32.48
CA GLY A 58 27.21 -31.22 31.04
C GLY A 58 26.77 -30.04 30.17
N GLY A 59 27.65 -29.58 29.26
CA GLY A 59 27.33 -28.56 28.24
C GLY A 59 28.16 -27.28 28.36
N ASP A 60 29.28 -27.23 27.63
CA ASP A 60 30.21 -26.09 27.68
C ASP A 60 29.59 -24.78 27.16
N ARG A 61 29.52 -23.79 28.07
CA ARG A 61 29.28 -22.38 27.73
C ARG A 61 30.50 -21.56 28.09
N VAL A 62 31.40 -21.36 27.12
CA VAL A 62 32.47 -20.37 27.24
C VAL A 62 31.86 -18.99 27.45
N ARG A 63 32.05 -18.42 28.65
CA ARG A 63 31.62 -17.06 28.97
C ARG A 63 32.65 -16.06 28.45
N LEU A 64 32.31 -15.33 27.39
CA LEU A 64 32.87 -14.01 27.12
C LEU A 64 31.76 -12.98 27.34
N ALA A 65 31.96 -12.11 28.32
CA ALA A 65 31.08 -10.99 28.64
C ALA A 65 31.95 -9.75 28.84
N GLY A 66 31.68 -8.65 28.14
CA GLY A 66 32.52 -7.45 28.26
C GLY A 66 32.45 -6.34 27.19
N ASP A 67 31.58 -6.40 26.16
CA ASP A 67 31.38 -5.26 25.24
C ASP A 67 29.91 -5.25 24.72
N PRO A 68 29.14 -4.14 24.77
CA PRO A 68 27.70 -4.16 24.50
C PRO A 68 27.26 -4.09 23.01
N LEU A 69 28.18 -4.09 22.05
CA LEU A 69 27.93 -3.64 20.66
C LEU A 69 27.83 -4.76 19.61
N VAL A 70 27.27 -5.94 19.94
CA VAL A 70 27.09 -7.05 18.97
C VAL A 70 25.69 -7.71 19.08
N PRO A 71 24.71 -7.32 18.25
CA PRO A 71 23.40 -7.97 18.18
C PRO A 71 23.45 -9.39 17.57
N ARG A 72 22.62 -10.29 18.09
CA ARG A 72 22.55 -11.72 17.66
C ARG A 72 21.63 -11.96 16.45
N ARG A 73 21.92 -11.39 15.28
CA ARG A 73 21.37 -11.85 13.97
C ARG A 73 22.08 -11.17 12.79
N VAL A 74 22.93 -11.91 12.07
CA VAL A 74 23.53 -11.46 10.79
C VAL A 74 23.71 -12.65 9.83
N LEU A 75 23.71 -12.36 8.53
CA LEU A 75 23.99 -13.25 7.38
C LEU A 75 22.99 -14.39 7.14
N THR A 76 22.30 -14.30 5.99
CA THR A 76 21.60 -15.41 5.32
C THR A 76 22.08 -15.51 3.88
N GLY A 77 22.68 -16.64 3.51
CA GLY A 77 23.21 -16.90 2.17
C GLY A 77 23.90 -18.27 2.09
N PRO A 78 24.03 -18.86 0.89
CA PRO A 78 24.73 -20.12 0.69
C PRO A 78 26.24 -20.00 0.99
N PRO A 79 26.93 -21.08 1.39
CA PRO A 79 28.25 -21.02 2.04
C PRO A 79 29.41 -20.48 1.18
N ALA A 80 29.19 -20.10 -0.08
CA ALA A 80 30.22 -19.60 -0.98
C ALA A 80 30.45 -18.07 -0.91
N LEU A 81 29.48 -17.26 -0.43
CA LEU A 81 29.55 -15.80 -0.57
C LEU A 81 28.89 -15.06 0.60
N CYS A 82 29.60 -14.07 1.13
CA CYS A 82 29.08 -13.11 2.11
C CYS A 82 28.93 -11.72 1.48
N ALA A 83 27.85 -11.01 1.80
CA ALA A 83 27.67 -9.60 1.47
C ALA A 83 27.55 -8.79 2.76
N LEU A 84 28.21 -7.63 2.81
CA LEU A 84 28.11 -6.70 3.95
C LEU A 84 27.56 -5.35 3.48
N ILE A 85 26.55 -4.88 4.20
CA ILE A 85 25.98 -3.52 4.14
C ILE A 85 25.72 -3.18 5.62
N ALA A 86 26.01 -1.96 6.07
CA ALA A 86 26.06 -1.64 7.50
C ALA A 86 25.35 -0.32 7.81
N SER A 87 24.38 -0.36 8.72
CA SER A 87 23.73 0.80 9.36
C SER A 87 23.94 0.75 10.87
N ASP A 88 23.75 1.89 11.54
CA ASP A 88 23.88 2.05 13.00
C ASP A 88 22.72 2.95 13.50
N ASP A 89 21.57 2.34 13.78
CA ASP A 89 20.45 2.96 14.47
C ASP A 89 20.14 2.22 15.79
N GLY A 90 20.07 2.99 16.88
CA GLY A 90 20.08 2.47 18.24
C GLY A 90 18.72 1.95 18.75
N SER A 91 18.14 0.94 18.10
CA SER A 91 16.97 0.22 18.61
C SER A 91 16.91 -1.24 18.17
N ASP A 92 16.62 -2.14 19.10
CA ASP A 92 16.63 -3.59 18.90
C ASP A 92 15.38 -4.09 18.14
N ARG A 93 15.54 -5.19 17.36
CA ARG A 93 14.53 -5.95 16.58
C ARG A 93 14.00 -5.35 15.25
N LEU A 94 14.28 -6.04 14.13
CA LEU A 94 13.33 -6.91 13.37
C LEU A 94 14.06 -7.65 12.19
N PRO A 95 13.43 -8.52 11.36
CA PRO A 95 14.10 -9.70 10.81
C PRO A 95 14.49 -9.68 9.31
N VAL A 96 15.03 -10.82 8.87
CA VAL A 96 15.42 -11.18 7.50
C VAL A 96 14.24 -11.11 6.52
N GLY A 97 14.45 -10.58 5.31
CA GLY A 97 13.45 -10.69 4.24
C GLY A 97 13.55 -9.76 3.02
N ALA A 98 14.56 -8.89 2.90
CA ALA A 98 14.61 -7.90 1.81
C ALA A 98 16.03 -7.52 1.36
N ARG A 99 16.12 -6.87 0.18
CA ARG A 99 17.23 -5.96 -0.15
C ARG A 99 17.07 -4.67 0.66
N THR A 100 17.51 -4.71 1.91
CA THR A 100 17.46 -3.55 2.81
C THR A 100 18.64 -2.61 2.53
N PRO A 101 18.43 -1.29 2.40
CA PRO A 101 19.53 -0.33 2.43
C PRO A 101 20.05 -0.22 3.87
N CYS A 102 21.36 -0.26 4.06
CA CYS A 102 21.98 -0.07 5.37
C CYS A 102 23.01 1.06 5.26
N ASP A 103 22.62 2.27 5.62
CA ASP A 103 23.47 3.47 5.63
C ASP A 103 24.06 3.74 7.02
N GLY A 104 25.35 3.45 7.17
CA GLY A 104 26.10 3.47 8.43
C GLY A 104 26.87 4.75 8.66
N LEU A 105 26.16 5.85 8.90
CA LEU A 105 26.75 7.12 9.28
C LEU A 105 27.26 7.08 10.73
N VAL A 106 28.46 6.53 10.91
CA VAL A 106 29.27 6.75 12.12
C VAL A 106 29.37 8.26 12.32
N ARG A 107 28.73 8.75 13.40
CA ARG A 107 28.71 10.17 13.79
C ARG A 107 30.10 10.77 13.73
N GLU A 108 30.20 12.00 13.25
CA GLU A 108 31.47 12.65 12.96
C GLU A 108 32.41 12.70 14.18
N ASP A 109 31.86 12.96 15.37
CA ASP A 109 32.56 12.97 16.66
C ASP A 109 33.16 11.60 17.09
N ARG A 110 32.72 10.50 16.46
CA ARG A 110 33.16 9.12 16.69
C ARG A 110 34.10 8.57 15.62
N ARG A 111 34.31 9.29 14.52
CA ARG A 111 35.24 8.89 13.44
C ARG A 111 36.68 8.81 13.96
N ALA A 112 37.55 8.10 13.23
CA ALA A 112 38.93 7.77 13.60
C ALA A 112 39.15 6.92 14.89
N ARG A 113 38.15 6.70 15.77
CA ARG A 113 38.30 5.92 17.02
C ARG A 113 38.17 4.39 16.86
N GLY A 114 38.52 3.84 15.70
CA GLY A 114 38.62 2.39 15.45
C GLY A 114 37.33 1.57 15.41
N ALA A 115 36.15 2.13 15.73
CA ALA A 115 34.88 1.38 15.80
C ALA A 115 34.55 0.59 14.52
N GLY A 116 34.57 1.24 13.36
CA GLY A 116 34.31 0.59 12.06
C GLY A 116 35.32 -0.52 11.71
N ALA A 117 36.57 -0.42 12.16
CA ALA A 117 37.57 -1.47 11.99
C ALA A 117 37.25 -2.71 12.83
N ARG A 118 36.74 -2.54 14.06
CA ARG A 118 36.30 -3.66 14.91
C ARG A 118 35.06 -4.36 14.36
N LEU A 119 34.07 -3.59 13.88
CA LEU A 119 32.87 -4.13 13.23
C LEU A 119 33.23 -4.94 11.98
N LEU A 120 34.10 -4.41 11.12
CA LEU A 120 34.55 -5.10 9.91
C LEU A 120 35.35 -6.37 10.23
N ALA A 121 36.22 -6.35 11.24
CA ALA A 121 36.98 -7.53 11.69
C ALA A 121 36.07 -8.62 12.27
N ALA A 122 35.05 -8.26 13.05
CA ALA A 122 34.06 -9.20 13.57
C ALA A 122 33.23 -9.84 12.44
N ALA A 123 32.76 -9.04 11.49
CA ALA A 123 32.02 -9.51 10.32
C ALA A 123 32.86 -10.44 9.43
N GLU A 124 34.15 -10.14 9.24
CA GLU A 124 35.09 -11.03 8.56
C GLU A 124 35.25 -12.38 9.27
N GLN A 125 35.28 -12.41 10.60
CA GLN A 125 35.43 -13.66 11.32
C GLN A 125 34.19 -14.54 11.21
N VAL A 126 32.99 -13.99 11.37
CA VAL A 126 31.73 -14.73 11.19
C VAL A 126 31.60 -15.27 9.76
N ALA A 127 32.13 -14.57 8.75
CA ALA A 127 32.20 -15.08 7.38
C ALA A 127 33.17 -16.27 7.23
N ARG A 128 34.35 -16.25 7.86
CA ARG A 128 35.28 -17.39 7.90
C ARG A 128 34.68 -18.61 8.60
N ASP A 129 34.05 -18.40 9.75
CA ASP A 129 33.48 -19.47 10.58
C ASP A 129 32.34 -20.21 9.86
N ARG A 130 31.66 -19.53 8.91
CA ARG A 130 30.64 -20.10 8.03
C ARG A 130 31.20 -20.69 6.72
N GLY A 131 32.52 -20.72 6.56
CA GLY A 131 33.20 -21.26 5.38
C GLY A 131 33.15 -20.36 4.13
N CYS A 132 32.68 -19.12 4.24
CA CYS A 132 32.62 -18.20 3.11
C CYS A 132 34.03 -17.86 2.61
N THR A 133 34.25 -17.99 1.30
CA THR A 133 35.55 -17.73 0.67
C THR A 133 35.75 -16.26 0.29
N ARG A 134 34.68 -15.46 0.27
CA ARG A 134 34.70 -14.09 -0.25
C ARG A 134 33.64 -13.20 0.41
N ILE A 135 33.98 -11.92 0.58
CA ILE A 135 33.08 -10.83 0.99
C ILE A 135 32.98 -9.80 -0.14
N VAL A 136 31.78 -9.28 -0.39
CA VAL A 136 31.53 -8.13 -1.28
C VAL A 136 30.82 -7.01 -0.51
N VAL A 137 31.17 -5.76 -0.79
CA VAL A 137 30.59 -4.54 -0.20
C VAL A 137 30.37 -3.46 -1.27
N SER A 138 29.38 -2.61 -1.06
CA SER A 138 29.12 -1.41 -1.87
C SER A 138 29.23 -0.17 -0.97
N SER A 139 29.83 0.91 -1.48
CA SER A 139 30.05 2.18 -0.76
C SER A 139 30.05 3.34 -1.75
N PHE A 140 29.67 4.54 -1.31
CA PHE A 140 29.88 5.77 -2.09
C PHE A 140 31.19 6.47 -1.71
N THR A 141 31.74 7.30 -2.61
CA THR A 141 33.01 8.02 -2.39
C THR A 141 33.03 8.88 -1.13
N PHE A 142 31.91 9.53 -0.79
CA PHE A 142 31.75 10.35 0.42
C PHE A 142 31.45 9.55 1.71
N GLN A 143 31.29 8.22 1.63
CA GLN A 143 31.12 7.36 2.80
C GLN A 143 32.50 6.94 3.37
N ALA A 144 32.96 5.72 3.09
CA ALA A 144 34.22 5.21 3.64
C ALA A 144 34.92 4.11 2.78
N PRO A 145 35.04 4.23 1.44
CA PRO A 145 35.70 3.20 0.63
C PRO A 145 37.16 2.96 1.06
N GLY A 146 37.85 4.02 1.49
CA GLY A 146 39.19 3.95 2.07
C GLY A 146 39.31 3.17 3.39
N LEU A 147 38.20 2.93 4.11
CA LEU A 147 38.21 2.00 5.25
C LEU A 147 38.35 0.56 4.75
N TYR A 148 37.47 0.14 3.84
CA TYR A 148 37.50 -1.21 3.26
C TYR A 148 38.83 -1.49 2.54
N ALA A 149 39.36 -0.51 1.79
CA ALA A 149 40.67 -0.61 1.15
C ALA A 149 41.81 -0.87 2.15
N ARG A 150 41.87 -0.13 3.26
CA ARG A 150 42.86 -0.37 4.34
C ARG A 150 42.72 -1.73 5.01
N HIS A 151 41.52 -2.32 5.00
CA HIS A 151 41.27 -3.69 5.47
C HIS A 151 41.42 -4.75 4.37
N GLY A 152 42.00 -4.42 3.20
CA GLY A 152 42.33 -5.40 2.16
C GLY A 152 41.16 -5.83 1.28
N PHE A 153 40.14 -4.98 1.14
CA PHE A 153 39.17 -5.08 0.06
C PHE A 153 39.74 -4.39 -1.19
N VAL A 154 39.60 -5.03 -2.35
CA VAL A 154 40.02 -4.50 -3.66
C VAL A 154 38.80 -3.94 -4.38
N GLU A 155 38.92 -2.76 -4.99
CA GLU A 155 37.86 -2.18 -5.82
C GLU A 155 37.65 -3.04 -7.08
N THR A 156 36.40 -3.41 -7.36
CA THR A 156 36.00 -4.30 -8.47
C THR A 156 34.96 -3.68 -9.40
N GLY A 157 34.53 -2.44 -9.15
CA GLY A 157 33.61 -1.70 -10.01
C GLY A 157 33.32 -0.30 -9.49
N ARG A 158 33.06 0.63 -10.40
CA ARG A 158 32.87 2.06 -10.12
C ARG A 158 31.82 2.65 -11.06
N THR A 159 31.03 3.60 -10.56
CA THR A 159 30.01 4.32 -11.35
C THR A 159 29.96 5.77 -10.88
N GLU A 160 30.52 6.67 -11.68
CA GLU A 160 30.54 8.11 -11.43
C GLU A 160 29.14 8.73 -11.61
N GLY A 161 28.88 9.85 -10.93
CA GLY A 161 27.59 10.55 -10.93
C GLY A 161 26.49 9.90 -10.09
N LEU A 162 26.83 8.99 -9.17
CA LEU A 162 25.88 8.17 -8.41
C LEU A 162 26.19 8.22 -6.91
N PRO A 163 25.24 8.61 -6.03
CA PRO A 163 23.84 8.95 -6.30
C PRO A 163 23.64 10.42 -6.76
N ILE A 164 24.72 11.22 -6.77
CA ILE A 164 24.72 12.64 -7.12
C ILE A 164 25.94 12.96 -7.99
N GLU A 165 25.86 14.06 -8.74
CA GLU A 165 26.98 14.60 -9.51
C GLU A 165 28.19 14.90 -8.59
N GLY A 166 29.39 14.53 -9.03
CA GLY A 166 30.62 14.63 -8.22
C GLY A 166 30.82 13.50 -7.18
N ALA A 167 29.88 12.58 -7.02
CA ALA A 167 30.05 11.35 -6.24
C ALA A 167 30.12 10.10 -7.14
N ALA A 168 30.65 9.00 -6.61
CA ALA A 168 30.65 7.71 -7.30
C ALA A 168 30.23 6.55 -6.39
N GLY A 169 29.46 5.62 -6.95
CA GLY A 169 29.25 4.29 -6.40
C GLY A 169 30.48 3.41 -6.62
N VAL A 170 30.89 2.67 -5.59
CA VAL A 170 32.11 1.87 -5.57
C VAL A 170 31.78 0.48 -4.99
N HIS A 171 32.13 -0.57 -5.74
CA HIS A 171 32.00 -1.95 -5.29
C HIS A 171 33.38 -2.51 -4.96
N LEU A 172 33.55 -3.09 -3.77
CA LEU A 172 34.81 -3.68 -3.32
C LEU A 172 34.63 -5.13 -2.86
N THR A 173 35.68 -5.93 -3.03
CA THR A 173 35.67 -7.37 -2.79
C THR A 173 36.91 -7.81 -2.01
N LYS A 174 36.75 -8.68 -1.00
CA LYS A 174 37.85 -9.29 -0.24
C LYS A 174 37.77 -10.81 -0.28
N GLN A 175 38.90 -11.46 -0.58
CA GLN A 175 39.04 -12.92 -0.48
C GLN A 175 39.41 -13.34 0.95
N LEU A 176 38.75 -14.37 1.46
CA LEU A 176 39.03 -14.98 2.76
C LEU A 176 39.83 -16.27 2.55
N ARG A 177 41.15 -16.22 2.80
CA ARG A 177 42.02 -17.40 2.69
C ARG A 177 41.61 -18.44 3.73
N GLY A 178 41.14 -19.61 3.27
CA GLY A 178 40.69 -20.70 4.14
C GLY A 178 41.83 -21.49 4.78
N SER A 179 41.76 -21.72 6.09
CA SER A 179 42.67 -22.59 6.83
C SER A 179 42.33 -24.07 6.58
N ALA A 180 43.10 -24.72 5.71
CA ALA A 180 42.85 -26.10 5.27
C ALA A 180 43.18 -27.15 6.36
N ARG A 181 42.27 -27.40 7.32
CA ARG A 181 42.46 -28.50 8.29
C ARG A 181 41.23 -29.26 8.81
N GLN A 182 40.07 -29.20 8.14
CA GLN A 182 38.92 -30.06 8.51
C GLN A 182 38.05 -30.51 7.31
N ARG A 183 38.59 -31.44 6.50
CA ARG A 183 37.83 -32.21 5.50
C ARG A 183 38.28 -33.68 5.50
N ARG A 184 37.66 -34.54 6.34
CA ARG A 184 37.80 -36.02 6.25
C ARG A 184 36.74 -36.80 7.06
N ARG A 185 35.50 -36.82 6.57
CA ARG A 185 34.42 -37.82 6.75
C ARG A 185 33.15 -37.23 6.12
N GLY A 186 32.44 -37.88 5.21
CA GLY A 186 32.80 -39.10 4.48
C GLY A 186 31.61 -39.68 3.73
N TYR A 187 31.44 -39.35 2.45
CA TYR A 187 30.56 -40.07 1.53
C TYR A 187 31.36 -40.46 0.29
N ARG A 188 31.19 -41.70 -0.15
CA ARG A 188 31.89 -42.34 -1.27
C ARG A 188 30.82 -42.87 -2.23
N ALA A 189 30.87 -42.44 -3.48
CA ALA A 189 30.00 -42.95 -4.54
C ALA A 189 30.54 -44.26 -5.14
N LEU A 190 29.93 -44.70 -6.26
CA LEU A 190 30.06 -45.98 -6.98
C LEU A 190 29.16 -47.09 -6.41
N GLY A 191 28.28 -47.73 -7.18
CA GLY A 191 27.93 -47.46 -8.59
C GLY A 191 26.85 -48.40 -9.18
N GLU A 192 26.41 -48.09 -10.40
CA GLU A 192 25.63 -48.97 -11.30
C GLU A 192 26.60 -49.84 -12.16
N PRO A 193 26.18 -50.72 -13.13
CA PRO A 193 24.82 -51.04 -13.61
C PRO A 193 24.52 -52.55 -13.85
N HIS A 194 23.29 -52.88 -14.28
CA HIS A 194 23.02 -53.79 -15.41
C HIS A 194 21.54 -53.68 -15.87
N ALA A 195 21.13 -54.37 -16.96
CA ALA A 195 19.97 -53.98 -17.78
C ALA A 195 18.88 -55.08 -18.00
N GLN A 196 17.64 -54.60 -18.23
CA GLN A 196 16.58 -54.96 -19.22
C GLN A 196 16.62 -56.33 -19.98
N PRO A 197 15.47 -56.89 -20.51
CA PRO A 197 14.36 -56.14 -21.17
C PRO A 197 12.90 -56.71 -21.21
N GLN A 198 11.96 -55.85 -21.65
CA GLN A 198 10.67 -56.14 -22.37
C GLN A 198 9.55 -56.91 -21.62
N THR A 199 8.25 -56.95 -22.03
CA THR A 199 7.50 -56.59 -23.27
C THR A 199 6.26 -55.67 -23.02
N GLY A 200 5.40 -55.42 -24.04
CA GLY A 200 4.28 -54.44 -24.04
C GLY A 200 2.83 -54.97 -24.10
N PRO A 201 1.83 -54.12 -24.41
CA PRO A 201 0.37 -54.34 -24.20
C PRO A 201 -0.38 -54.87 -25.45
N PRO A 202 -1.71 -55.19 -25.45
CA PRO A 202 -2.75 -54.14 -25.71
C PRO A 202 -4.25 -54.44 -25.32
N ARG A 203 -5.15 -53.49 -25.67
CA ARG A 203 -6.62 -53.59 -25.97
C ARG A 203 -7.68 -53.69 -24.85
N GLY A 204 -8.85 -53.09 -25.14
CA GLY A 204 -10.17 -53.37 -24.56
C GLY A 204 -11.18 -53.80 -25.65
N PRO A 205 -12.50 -53.88 -25.35
CA PRO A 205 -13.50 -53.12 -26.13
C PRO A 205 -14.71 -52.64 -25.29
N ALA A 206 -15.82 -52.22 -25.92
CA ALA A 206 -16.91 -51.44 -25.31
C ALA A 206 -18.33 -52.01 -25.54
N THR A 207 -19.30 -51.60 -24.71
CA THR A 207 -20.75 -51.81 -24.90
C THR A 207 -21.58 -50.54 -24.63
N ARG A 208 -22.92 -50.64 -24.78
CA ARG A 208 -23.66 -49.62 -25.55
C ARG A 208 -25.19 -49.63 -25.31
N GLY A 209 -25.73 -48.58 -24.68
CA GLY A 209 -27.17 -48.22 -24.60
C GLY A 209 -27.28 -46.79 -24.04
N LYS A 210 -28.08 -45.83 -24.54
CA LYS A 210 -29.38 -45.80 -25.26
C LYS A 210 -30.59 -46.17 -24.38
N GLY A 211 -31.54 -45.25 -24.30
CA GLY A 211 -32.70 -45.27 -23.41
C GLY A 211 -33.42 -43.93 -23.44
N ASP A 212 -34.07 -43.63 -24.57
CA ASP A 212 -34.89 -42.42 -24.77
C ASP A 212 -36.26 -42.62 -24.10
N TYR A 213 -36.88 -41.57 -23.55
CA TYR A 213 -38.35 -41.45 -23.46
C TYR A 213 -38.80 -39.98 -23.34
N GLU A 214 -39.94 -39.67 -23.94
CA GLU A 214 -40.46 -38.31 -24.14
C GLU A 214 -41.55 -37.93 -23.13
N SER A 215 -41.88 -36.63 -23.15
CA SER A 215 -43.21 -36.02 -22.93
C SER A 215 -44.01 -36.32 -21.64
N LEU A 216 -44.46 -35.23 -20.98
CA LEU A 216 -45.80 -34.72 -21.26
C LEU A 216 -45.96 -33.25 -20.85
N GLU A 217 -46.99 -32.60 -21.40
CA GLU A 217 -47.22 -31.16 -21.31
C GLU A 217 -48.22 -30.77 -20.20
N ALA A 218 -48.09 -29.52 -19.75
CA ALA A 218 -49.14 -28.69 -19.15
C ALA A 218 -49.79 -29.13 -17.82
N LEU A 219 -50.22 -28.13 -17.03
CA LEU A 219 -51.65 -27.89 -16.75
C LEU A 219 -51.80 -26.65 -15.83
N HIS A 220 -52.59 -25.68 -16.31
CA HIS A 220 -53.22 -24.57 -15.56
C HIS A 220 -52.35 -23.54 -14.80
N GLY A 221 -52.83 -22.30 -14.88
CA GLY A 221 -52.34 -21.16 -14.11
C GLY A 221 -53.29 -20.81 -12.95
N PRO A 222 -53.64 -19.52 -12.76
CA PRO A 222 -53.52 -18.90 -11.44
C PRO A 222 -54.82 -18.71 -10.68
N ASP A 223 -54.70 -18.60 -9.35
CA ASP A 223 -55.62 -17.95 -8.40
C ASP A 223 -55.01 -18.05 -6.97
N VAL A 224 -55.26 -17.20 -5.96
CA VAL A 224 -55.85 -15.84 -5.92
C VAL A 224 -55.50 -15.17 -4.55
N LEU A 225 -56.15 -14.04 -4.23
CA LEU A 225 -56.42 -13.45 -2.90
C LEU A 225 -55.47 -12.36 -2.33
N THR A 226 -56.13 -11.35 -1.79
CA THR A 226 -55.63 -10.04 -1.33
C THR A 226 -56.09 -9.73 0.10
N CYS A 227 -55.32 -8.94 0.85
CA CYS A 227 -55.76 -7.96 1.86
C CYS A 227 -54.79 -6.76 1.71
N SER A 228 -55.19 -5.48 1.68
CA SER A 228 -56.01 -4.70 2.63
C SER A 228 -55.28 -4.50 3.99
N ASP A 229 -55.22 -3.31 4.61
CA ASP A 229 -56.06 -2.12 4.44
C ASP A 229 -55.34 -0.75 4.54
N ALA A 230 -56.14 0.28 4.32
CA ALA A 230 -56.00 1.74 4.35
C ALA A 230 -55.31 2.38 5.61
N THR A 231 -55.16 3.71 5.81
CA THR A 231 -55.96 4.87 5.37
C THR A 231 -55.23 6.22 5.54
N ALA A 232 -55.70 7.28 4.85
CA ALA A 232 -55.63 8.72 5.24
C ALA A 232 -54.25 9.44 5.20
N ALA A 233 -54.15 10.77 4.95
CA ALA A 233 -55.14 11.74 4.48
C ALA A 233 -54.50 12.89 3.65
N ALA A 234 -55.37 13.58 2.90
CA ALA A 234 -55.07 14.62 1.92
C ALA A 234 -54.65 15.99 2.47
N ALA A 235 -54.04 16.81 1.61
CA ALA A 235 -54.10 18.27 1.64
C ALA A 235 -54.19 18.82 0.20
N HIS A 236 -55.06 19.81 -0.05
CA HIS A 236 -55.28 20.41 -1.38
C HIS A 236 -54.59 21.77 -1.54
N GLY A 237 -54.29 22.14 -2.79
CA GLY A 237 -54.49 23.52 -3.24
C GLY A 237 -53.30 24.24 -3.91
N ALA A 238 -53.35 24.34 -5.24
CA ALA A 238 -53.30 25.60 -5.99
C ALA A 238 -53.20 25.34 -7.51
N TRP A 239 -53.96 26.08 -8.33
CA TRP A 239 -53.81 26.10 -9.79
C TRP A 239 -53.12 27.40 -10.23
N SER A 240 -52.08 27.30 -11.06
CA SER A 240 -51.61 28.41 -11.90
C SER A 240 -51.23 27.89 -13.29
N ARG A 241 -51.92 28.34 -14.34
CA ARG A 241 -51.63 27.99 -15.75
C ARG A 241 -50.86 29.12 -16.45
N ARG A 242 -50.19 28.77 -17.56
CA ARG A 242 -49.39 29.62 -18.48
C ARG A 242 -48.00 29.99 -17.91
N ARG A 243 -46.92 30.05 -18.72
CA ARG A 243 -46.76 29.88 -20.19
C ARG A 243 -45.40 29.22 -20.49
N GLY A 244 -45.35 28.48 -21.60
CA GLY A 244 -44.21 27.77 -22.21
C GLY A 244 -42.78 27.91 -21.65
N ARG A 245 -42.21 26.75 -21.26
CA ARG A 245 -40.80 26.41 -21.49
C ARG A 245 -40.71 25.09 -22.27
N SER A 246 -39.52 24.79 -22.79
CA SER A 246 -39.20 23.58 -23.57
C SER A 246 -39.51 22.28 -22.83
N ARG A 247 -39.78 21.21 -23.60
CA ARG A 247 -39.82 19.83 -23.09
C ARG A 247 -38.41 19.36 -22.77
N GLU A 248 -37.89 19.72 -21.61
CA GLU A 248 -36.84 18.94 -20.97
C GLU A 248 -37.46 17.69 -20.32
N SER A 249 -36.86 16.52 -20.53
CA SER A 249 -37.45 15.25 -20.09
C SER A 249 -37.39 15.09 -18.57
N PRO A 250 -38.49 14.71 -17.88
CA PRO A 250 -38.53 14.59 -16.42
C PRO A 250 -37.63 13.48 -15.86
N THR A 251 -37.05 12.62 -16.70
CA THR A 251 -36.02 11.65 -16.33
C THR A 251 -34.70 12.29 -15.90
N MET A 252 -34.35 13.47 -16.42
CA MET A 252 -33.07 14.14 -16.14
C MET A 252 -32.96 14.63 -14.69
N THR A 253 -34.02 15.26 -14.17
CA THR A 253 -34.09 15.78 -12.79
C THR A 253 -34.01 14.64 -11.78
N THR A 254 -34.82 13.59 -11.95
CA THR A 254 -34.83 12.42 -11.07
C THR A 254 -33.46 11.72 -11.03
N THR A 255 -32.79 11.58 -12.19
CA THR A 255 -31.45 10.97 -12.26
C THR A 255 -30.40 11.82 -11.52
N LYS A 256 -30.42 13.14 -11.67
CA LYS A 256 -29.51 14.04 -10.95
C LYS A 256 -29.77 14.06 -9.44
N GLN A 257 -31.03 14.05 -9.02
CA GLN A 257 -31.44 13.94 -7.62
C GLN A 257 -30.98 12.60 -7.00
N LEU A 258 -31.10 11.50 -7.75
CA LEU A 258 -30.60 10.19 -7.33
C LEU A 258 -29.08 10.21 -7.10
N LYS A 259 -28.28 10.62 -8.10
CA LYS A 259 -26.81 10.70 -7.97
C LYS A 259 -26.39 11.56 -6.77
N SER A 260 -27.07 12.69 -6.56
CA SER A 260 -26.85 13.56 -5.40
C SER A 260 -27.12 12.85 -4.07
N ARG A 261 -28.26 12.14 -3.93
CA ARG A 261 -28.60 11.35 -2.73
C ARG A 261 -27.59 10.23 -2.45
N VAL A 262 -27.07 9.57 -3.49
CA VAL A 262 -26.01 8.54 -3.35
C VAL A 262 -24.74 9.15 -2.77
N ARG A 263 -24.21 10.21 -3.39
CA ARG A 263 -22.96 10.85 -2.95
C ARG A 263 -23.09 11.50 -1.57
N ALA A 264 -24.26 12.07 -1.25
CA ALA A 264 -24.58 12.58 0.08
C ALA A 264 -24.77 11.48 1.16
N ARG A 265 -24.94 10.21 0.76
CA ARG A 265 -24.82 9.05 1.66
C ARG A 265 -23.35 8.66 1.81
N MET A 266 -22.61 8.44 0.71
CA MET A 266 -21.17 8.13 0.73
C MET A 266 -20.38 9.10 1.62
N ALA A 267 -20.58 10.40 1.45
CA ALA A 267 -19.88 11.46 2.17
C ALA A 267 -20.19 11.53 3.67
N ARG A 268 -21.19 10.78 4.16
CA ARG A 268 -21.65 10.76 5.57
C ARG A 268 -21.49 9.39 6.23
N THR A 269 -21.51 8.30 5.47
CA THR A 269 -21.55 6.92 6.00
C THR A 269 -20.36 6.07 5.55
N GLY A 270 -19.36 6.66 4.87
CA GLY A 270 -18.19 5.95 4.37
C GLY A 270 -18.44 4.96 3.22
N GLU A 271 -19.70 4.72 2.86
CA GLU A 271 -20.12 3.64 1.96
C GLU A 271 -19.57 3.80 0.53
N ARG A 272 -19.22 2.65 -0.05
CA ARG A 272 -18.83 2.54 -1.47
C ARG A 272 -19.98 2.99 -2.36
N TYR A 273 -19.67 3.61 -3.51
CA TYR A 273 -20.68 4.09 -4.46
C TYR A 273 -21.72 3.02 -4.83
N ALA A 274 -21.30 1.77 -5.05
CA ALA A 274 -22.22 0.65 -5.34
C ALA A 274 -23.23 0.38 -4.19
N VAL A 275 -22.75 0.35 -2.94
CA VAL A 275 -23.54 0.10 -1.73
C VAL A 275 -24.47 1.30 -1.45
N ALA A 276 -23.93 2.51 -1.48
CA ALA A 276 -24.71 3.74 -1.31
C ALA A 276 -25.78 3.89 -2.42
N ARG A 277 -25.50 3.43 -3.65
CA ARG A 277 -26.48 3.37 -4.74
C ARG A 277 -27.57 2.34 -4.45
N ALA A 278 -27.23 1.12 -4.04
CA ALA A 278 -28.22 0.10 -3.67
C ALA A 278 -29.14 0.59 -2.54
N HIS A 279 -28.60 1.20 -1.48
CA HIS A 279 -29.37 1.76 -0.37
C HIS A 279 -30.29 2.94 -0.75
N VAL A 280 -30.02 3.66 -1.84
CA VAL A 280 -30.79 4.86 -2.25
C VAL A 280 -31.79 4.57 -3.38
N VAL A 281 -31.52 3.54 -4.21
CA VAL A 281 -32.40 3.05 -5.29
C VAL A 281 -33.33 1.94 -4.81
N GLY A 282 -32.89 1.12 -3.86
CA GLY A 282 -33.35 -0.27 -3.70
C GLY A 282 -32.47 -1.22 -4.54
N SER A 283 -32.43 -2.49 -4.15
CA SER A 283 -31.73 -3.54 -4.91
C SER A 283 -32.48 -3.85 -6.22
N VAL A 284 -31.86 -3.54 -7.35
CA VAL A 284 -32.37 -3.89 -8.69
C VAL A 284 -31.25 -4.60 -9.44
N ASP A 285 -31.33 -5.92 -9.53
CA ASP A 285 -30.34 -6.76 -10.21
C ASP A 285 -30.45 -6.63 -11.73
N ALA A 286 -29.73 -5.64 -12.26
CA ALA A 286 -29.54 -5.44 -13.69
C ALA A 286 -28.26 -6.10 -14.24
N GLY A 287 -27.49 -6.79 -13.38
CA GLY A 287 -26.16 -7.30 -13.70
C GLY A 287 -25.08 -6.20 -13.82
N PRO A 288 -23.81 -6.57 -14.01
CA PRO A 288 -22.73 -5.63 -14.33
C PRO A 288 -22.87 -5.12 -15.78
N VAL A 289 -22.44 -3.89 -16.04
CA VAL A 289 -22.36 -3.36 -17.41
C VAL A 289 -21.23 -4.09 -18.15
N VAL A 290 -21.48 -4.54 -19.38
CA VAL A 290 -20.47 -5.18 -20.22
C VAL A 290 -20.02 -4.21 -21.31
N ASP A 291 -18.71 -4.01 -21.43
CA ASP A 291 -18.05 -3.12 -22.39
C ASP A 291 -16.94 -3.87 -23.11
N LEU A 292 -17.05 -4.02 -24.44
CA LEU A 292 -16.09 -4.77 -25.27
C LEU A 292 -15.75 -6.19 -24.75
N GLY A 293 -16.67 -6.84 -24.03
CA GLY A 293 -16.48 -8.16 -23.41
C GLY A 293 -15.94 -8.14 -21.97
N TRP A 294 -15.57 -6.98 -21.45
CA TRP A 294 -15.23 -6.78 -20.04
C TRP A 294 -16.48 -6.47 -19.22
N ALA A 295 -16.70 -7.19 -18.12
CA ALA A 295 -17.82 -6.92 -17.21
C ALA A 295 -17.36 -6.05 -16.02
N LEU A 296 -17.94 -4.85 -15.95
CA LEU A 296 -17.60 -3.78 -15.01
C LEU A 296 -18.31 -4.00 -13.67
N ARG A 297 -17.56 -4.53 -12.69
CA ARG A 297 -18.08 -5.03 -11.41
C ARG A 297 -17.80 -4.10 -10.22
N GLY A 298 -16.98 -3.08 -10.39
CA GLY A 298 -16.48 -2.26 -9.28
C GLY A 298 -15.45 -2.98 -8.41
N GLY A 299 -15.46 -2.70 -7.11
CA GLY A 299 -14.60 -3.30 -6.08
C GLY A 299 -14.42 -2.40 -4.86
N VAL A 300 -13.38 -2.64 -4.05
CA VAL A 300 -12.96 -1.80 -2.91
C VAL A 300 -11.49 -1.42 -3.04
N ASP A 301 -10.61 -2.41 -2.85
CA ASP A 301 -9.16 -2.30 -2.82
C ASP A 301 -8.64 -2.34 -4.26
N PRO A 302 -7.94 -1.31 -4.77
CA PRO A 302 -7.54 -1.26 -6.17
C PRO A 302 -6.81 -2.52 -6.67
N ASP A 303 -5.84 -3.01 -5.91
CA ASP A 303 -5.09 -4.22 -6.25
C ASP A 303 -5.99 -5.46 -6.31
N THR A 304 -6.74 -5.70 -5.23
CA THR A 304 -7.53 -6.93 -5.09
C THR A 304 -8.72 -6.93 -6.05
N ALA A 305 -9.39 -5.80 -6.24
CA ALA A 305 -10.45 -5.65 -7.24
C ALA A 305 -9.94 -5.84 -8.67
N ALA A 306 -8.78 -5.27 -9.02
CA ALA A 306 -8.18 -5.45 -10.35
C ALA A 306 -7.90 -6.94 -10.64
N LEU A 307 -7.34 -7.68 -9.67
CA LEU A 307 -7.14 -9.12 -9.82
C LEU A 307 -8.47 -9.90 -9.85
N THR A 308 -9.44 -9.54 -9.01
CA THR A 308 -10.77 -10.18 -8.98
C THR A 308 -11.46 -10.06 -10.34
N ASN A 309 -11.49 -8.85 -10.92
CA ASN A 309 -12.15 -8.61 -12.21
C ASN A 309 -11.40 -9.28 -13.38
N VAL A 310 -10.06 -9.35 -13.33
CA VAL A 310 -9.26 -10.12 -14.30
C VAL A 310 -9.57 -11.61 -14.21
N LEU A 311 -9.52 -12.22 -13.02
CA LEU A 311 -9.79 -13.65 -12.85
C LEU A 311 -11.21 -14.01 -13.29
N ALA A 312 -12.19 -13.18 -12.92
CA ALA A 312 -13.59 -13.35 -13.32
C ALA A 312 -13.87 -13.06 -14.82
N HIS A 313 -12.96 -12.41 -15.55
CA HIS A 313 -13.01 -12.32 -17.02
C HIS A 313 -12.26 -13.48 -17.69
N ARG A 314 -11.20 -13.99 -17.06
CA ARG A 314 -10.41 -15.16 -17.50
C ARG A 314 -11.08 -16.51 -17.22
N GLY A 315 -12.30 -16.55 -16.69
CA GLY A 315 -12.97 -17.81 -16.33
C GLY A 315 -12.32 -18.55 -15.15
N VAL A 316 -11.50 -17.88 -14.33
CA VAL A 316 -10.78 -18.52 -13.22
C VAL A 316 -11.62 -18.52 -11.95
N THR A 317 -11.88 -19.72 -11.41
CA THR A 317 -12.77 -19.93 -10.25
C THR A 317 -12.02 -20.52 -9.05
N GLY A 318 -12.67 -20.52 -7.88
CA GLY A 318 -12.37 -21.46 -6.81
C GLY A 318 -13.11 -22.78 -7.00
N PRO A 319 -13.05 -23.69 -5.99
CA PRO A 319 -13.79 -24.95 -6.03
C PRO A 319 -15.32 -24.77 -5.99
N ASP A 320 -15.80 -23.83 -5.16
CA ASP A 320 -17.24 -23.67 -4.87
C ASP A 320 -17.90 -22.50 -5.64
N GLY A 321 -17.18 -21.86 -6.57
CA GLY A 321 -17.68 -20.73 -7.35
C GLY A 321 -16.60 -19.67 -7.68
N PRO A 322 -16.99 -18.44 -8.07
CA PRO A 322 -16.06 -17.36 -8.39
C PRO A 322 -15.13 -17.00 -7.21
N LEU A 323 -13.88 -16.66 -7.51
CA LEU A 323 -12.97 -16.08 -6.50
C LEU A 323 -13.43 -14.66 -6.16
N THR A 324 -13.60 -14.39 -4.87
CA THR A 324 -14.18 -13.13 -4.38
C THR A 324 -13.10 -12.14 -3.92
N GLU A 325 -13.39 -10.84 -3.99
CA GLU A 325 -12.48 -9.80 -3.50
C GLU A 325 -12.09 -10.00 -2.01
N PRO A 326 -13.02 -10.32 -1.07
CA PRO A 326 -12.64 -10.57 0.32
C PRO A 326 -11.69 -11.77 0.51
N LEU A 327 -11.88 -12.88 -0.22
CA LEU A 327 -10.97 -14.03 -0.15
C LEU A 327 -9.59 -13.68 -0.73
N LEU A 328 -9.55 -13.02 -1.89
CA LEU A 328 -8.29 -12.61 -2.52
C LEU A 328 -7.53 -11.56 -1.68
N PHE A 329 -8.26 -10.73 -0.92
CA PHE A 329 -7.68 -9.80 0.04
C PHE A 329 -6.93 -10.53 1.15
N LEU A 330 -7.54 -11.57 1.74
CA LEU A 330 -6.88 -12.43 2.73
C LEU A 330 -5.65 -13.13 2.13
N VAL A 331 -5.75 -13.70 0.92
CA VAL A 331 -4.61 -14.34 0.23
C VAL A 331 -3.45 -13.35 0.01
N GLY A 332 -3.71 -12.05 -0.17
CA GLY A 332 -2.68 -11.01 -0.25
C GLY A 332 -1.97 -10.68 1.08
N GLY A 333 -2.46 -11.21 2.20
CA GLY A 333 -2.05 -10.87 3.57
C GLY A 333 -3.04 -9.94 4.31
N GLY A 334 -4.13 -9.53 3.67
CA GLY A 334 -5.18 -8.72 4.26
C GLY A 334 -4.71 -7.34 4.74
N LEU A 335 -5.04 -7.02 5.99
CA LEU A 335 -4.85 -5.70 6.57
C LEU A 335 -3.37 -5.35 6.83
N GLY A 336 -3.11 -4.06 6.85
CA GLY A 336 -1.87 -3.46 7.32
C GLY A 336 -2.14 -2.33 8.32
N ALA A 337 -1.04 -1.90 8.93
CA ALA A 337 -1.00 -0.73 9.79
C ALA A 337 0.23 0.10 9.44
N GLY A 338 0.01 1.38 9.12
CA GLY A 338 1.07 2.24 8.61
C GLY A 338 0.70 3.71 8.72
N TYR A 339 1.61 4.50 9.27
CA TYR A 339 1.50 5.94 9.38
C TYR A 339 2.88 6.57 9.18
N ILE A 340 2.97 7.52 8.25
CA ILE A 340 4.12 8.40 8.08
C ILE A 340 3.61 9.83 7.83
N LEU A 341 4.23 10.82 8.48
CA LEU A 341 4.14 12.22 8.10
C LEU A 341 5.47 12.62 7.47
N TRP A 342 5.44 12.93 6.18
CA TRP A 342 6.58 13.44 5.42
C TRP A 342 6.61 14.96 5.48
N GLU A 343 7.81 15.53 5.51
CA GLU A 343 8.05 16.98 5.39
C GLU A 343 9.10 17.19 4.29
N PHE A 344 8.69 17.79 3.18
CA PHE A 344 9.52 18.01 2.00
C PHE A 344 10.12 19.43 2.02
N ALA A 345 11.44 19.52 2.23
CA ALA A 345 12.13 20.80 2.38
C ALA A 345 12.22 21.66 1.10
N HIS A 346 11.79 21.15 -0.06
CA HIS A 346 11.85 21.88 -1.34
C HIS A 346 10.61 22.74 -1.63
N ASP A 347 9.47 22.44 -0.99
CA ASP A 347 8.17 23.08 -1.22
C ASP A 347 7.36 23.27 0.09
N ASP A 348 7.97 22.97 1.26
CA ASP A 348 7.31 22.92 2.57
C ASP A 348 6.17 21.88 2.64
N GLY A 349 6.23 20.85 1.79
CA GLY A 349 5.21 19.83 1.63
C GLY A 349 5.06 18.91 2.84
N ARG A 350 4.04 19.12 3.67
CA ARG A 350 3.65 18.22 4.78
C ARG A 350 2.68 17.16 4.26
N VAL A 351 3.03 15.87 4.17
CA VAL A 351 2.18 14.81 3.56
C VAL A 351 1.96 13.66 4.54
N VAL A 352 0.70 13.40 4.90
CA VAL A 352 0.29 12.20 5.64
C VAL A 352 0.15 11.03 4.66
N THR A 353 0.73 9.88 5.01
CA THR A 353 0.57 8.61 4.29
C THR A 353 0.06 7.56 5.27
N LEU A 354 -1.07 6.93 4.92
CA LEU A 354 -1.68 5.84 5.70
C LEU A 354 -1.57 4.52 4.92
N GLY A 355 -1.30 3.44 5.64
CA GLY A 355 -1.12 2.10 5.09
C GLY A 355 -2.08 1.10 5.72
N PHE A 356 -3.17 0.78 5.01
CA PHE A 356 -4.24 -0.11 5.49
C PHE A 356 -4.15 -1.56 4.98
N THR A 357 -3.20 -1.86 4.10
CA THR A 357 -3.00 -3.19 3.48
C THR A 357 -1.64 -3.80 3.83
N HIS A 358 -1.58 -5.13 3.85
CA HIS A 358 -0.31 -5.85 4.06
C HIS A 358 0.72 -5.45 2.98
N SER A 359 1.94 -5.11 3.43
CA SER A 359 3.04 -4.65 2.56
C SER A 359 2.75 -3.39 1.73
N TRP A 360 1.86 -2.50 2.19
CA TRP A 360 1.45 -1.24 1.52
C TRP A 360 2.58 -0.36 0.98
N GLN A 361 3.78 -0.45 1.55
CA GLN A 361 4.96 0.32 1.12
C GLN A 361 5.59 -0.19 -0.19
N TYR A 362 5.03 -1.23 -0.82
CA TYR A 362 5.46 -1.78 -2.12
C TYR A 362 4.27 -1.99 -3.06
N PHE A 363 4.26 -1.28 -4.18
CA PHE A 363 3.13 -1.21 -5.13
C PHE A 363 2.76 -2.54 -5.80
N ASP A 364 3.71 -3.49 -5.91
CA ASP A 364 3.55 -4.74 -6.66
C ASP A 364 3.53 -6.01 -5.78
N ARG A 365 4.09 -5.94 -4.56
CA ARG A 365 4.30 -7.15 -3.73
C ARG A 365 3.02 -7.83 -3.27
N ARG A 366 1.95 -7.08 -2.98
CA ARG A 366 0.67 -7.68 -2.57
C ARG A 366 0.14 -8.60 -3.67
N LEU A 367 0.01 -8.05 -4.88
CA LEU A 367 -0.41 -8.81 -6.07
C LEU A 367 0.54 -9.95 -6.45
N ALA A 368 1.86 -9.73 -6.43
CA ALA A 368 2.83 -10.80 -6.66
C ALA A 368 2.64 -11.96 -5.66
N THR A 369 2.49 -11.64 -4.37
CA THR A 369 2.27 -12.66 -3.34
C THR A 369 0.93 -13.38 -3.52
N THR A 370 -0.13 -12.67 -3.93
CA THR A 370 -1.44 -13.28 -4.20
C THR A 370 -1.38 -14.26 -5.37
N VAL A 371 -0.81 -13.88 -6.51
CA VAL A 371 -0.75 -14.76 -7.69
C VAL A 371 0.18 -15.96 -7.47
N ASP A 372 1.31 -15.76 -6.79
CA ASP A 372 2.22 -16.83 -6.38
C ASP A 372 1.52 -17.81 -5.41
N ARG A 373 0.80 -17.31 -4.39
CA ARG A 373 0.04 -18.14 -3.43
C ARG A 373 -1.06 -18.95 -4.10
N LEU A 374 -1.77 -18.39 -5.08
CA LEU A 374 -2.76 -19.13 -5.86
C LEU A 374 -2.13 -20.14 -6.84
N GLY A 375 -0.90 -19.87 -7.32
CA GLY A 375 -0.21 -20.71 -8.31
C GLY A 375 -0.64 -20.42 -9.75
N LEU A 376 -0.98 -19.16 -10.05
CA LEU A 376 -1.40 -18.72 -11.38
C LEU A 376 -0.19 -18.54 -12.32
N ASP A 377 -0.35 -18.87 -13.61
CA ASP A 377 0.61 -18.43 -14.64
C ASP A 377 0.38 -16.95 -14.93
N VAL A 378 1.46 -16.17 -14.84
CA VAL A 378 1.45 -14.71 -14.93
C VAL A 378 2.67 -14.20 -15.69
N ALA A 379 2.44 -13.29 -16.63
CA ALA A 379 3.51 -12.55 -17.29
C ALA A 379 3.72 -11.20 -16.60
N TRP A 380 4.88 -11.02 -15.98
CA TRP A 380 5.35 -9.73 -15.48
C TRP A 380 6.28 -9.05 -16.49
N ALA A 381 5.90 -7.88 -17.01
CA ALA A 381 6.76 -7.03 -17.80
C ALA A 381 7.19 -5.80 -17.00
N ARG A 382 8.50 -5.48 -17.00
CA ARG A 382 9.09 -4.31 -16.34
C ARG A 382 10.21 -3.71 -17.21
N THR A 383 10.10 -2.46 -17.64
CA THR A 383 11.06 -1.80 -18.54
C THR A 383 11.29 -0.32 -18.20
N GLY A 384 12.47 0.20 -18.54
CA GLY A 384 12.74 1.64 -18.46
C GLY A 384 12.30 2.43 -19.71
N GLY A 385 12.13 1.76 -20.84
CA GLY A 385 11.84 2.41 -22.12
C GLY A 385 10.34 2.56 -22.38
N ALA A 386 9.85 3.80 -22.47
CA ALA A 386 8.44 4.10 -22.69
C ALA A 386 7.89 3.53 -24.01
N ALA A 387 8.65 3.62 -25.12
CA ALA A 387 8.20 3.12 -26.43
C ALA A 387 7.91 1.60 -26.41
N GLY A 388 8.84 0.79 -25.91
CA GLY A 388 8.63 -0.65 -25.77
C GLY A 388 7.58 -1.02 -24.70
N ALA A 389 7.34 -0.15 -23.72
CA ALA A 389 6.24 -0.33 -22.77
C ALA A 389 4.86 -0.09 -23.40
N ALA A 390 4.76 0.90 -24.30
CA ALA A 390 3.57 1.20 -25.08
C ALA A 390 3.28 0.09 -26.09
N GLU A 391 4.29 -0.33 -26.85
CA GLU A 391 4.20 -1.43 -27.81
C GLU A 391 3.77 -2.74 -27.13
N ALA A 392 4.36 -3.09 -25.98
CA ALA A 392 3.98 -4.28 -25.23
C ALA A 392 2.52 -4.24 -24.73
N LEU A 393 2.04 -3.10 -24.23
CA LEU A 393 0.64 -2.95 -23.81
C LEU A 393 -0.31 -3.02 -25.02
N SER A 394 0.02 -2.30 -26.10
CA SER A 394 -0.76 -2.30 -27.34
C SER A 394 -0.89 -3.72 -27.93
N SER A 395 0.21 -4.48 -27.99
CA SER A 395 0.21 -5.87 -28.44
C SER A 395 -0.56 -6.81 -27.51
N THR A 396 -0.62 -6.52 -26.21
CA THR A 396 -1.38 -7.31 -25.22
C THR A 396 -2.87 -7.08 -25.42
N LEU A 397 -3.31 -5.81 -25.46
CA LEU A 397 -4.70 -5.44 -25.70
C LEU A 397 -5.20 -5.88 -27.10
N ALA A 398 -4.32 -5.86 -28.12
CA ALA A 398 -4.64 -6.36 -29.46
C ALA A 398 -4.79 -7.89 -29.54
N ALA A 399 -4.24 -8.64 -28.58
CA ALA A 399 -4.49 -10.08 -28.43
C ALA A 399 -5.79 -10.39 -27.66
N GLY A 400 -6.48 -9.36 -27.14
CA GLY A 400 -7.63 -9.52 -26.24
C GLY A 400 -7.26 -9.78 -24.78
N ASP A 401 -5.98 -9.68 -24.42
CA ASP A 401 -5.52 -9.89 -23.04
C ASP A 401 -5.73 -8.62 -22.19
N PRO A 402 -6.54 -8.64 -21.11
CA PRO A 402 -6.53 -7.59 -20.10
C PRO A 402 -5.22 -7.60 -19.29
N ALA A 403 -4.73 -6.40 -18.96
CA ALA A 403 -3.45 -6.18 -18.28
C ALA A 403 -3.59 -5.21 -17.10
N ILE A 404 -3.08 -5.61 -15.94
CA ILE A 404 -2.98 -4.74 -14.75
C ILE A 404 -1.74 -3.86 -14.90
N VAL A 405 -1.91 -2.54 -14.77
CA VAL A 405 -0.84 -1.53 -14.91
C VAL A 405 -0.87 -0.53 -13.75
N TRP A 406 0.28 0.04 -13.42
CA TRP A 406 0.43 1.07 -12.38
C TRP A 406 0.82 2.42 -12.99
N PRO A 407 -0.16 3.24 -13.40
CA PRO A 407 0.07 4.57 -13.97
C PRO A 407 0.14 5.69 -12.92
N ASP A 408 0.72 6.83 -13.28
CA ASP A 408 0.57 8.08 -12.54
C ASP A 408 -0.86 8.66 -12.66
N ARG A 409 -1.51 8.96 -11.53
CA ARG A 409 -2.90 9.43 -11.49
C ARG A 409 -3.10 10.84 -12.04
N TYR A 410 -2.08 11.69 -12.03
CA TYR A 410 -2.18 13.03 -12.64
C TYR A 410 -2.18 12.92 -14.16
N HIS A 411 -1.26 12.15 -14.74
CA HIS A 411 -1.19 11.95 -16.18
C HIS A 411 -2.31 11.12 -16.79
N LEU A 412 -2.99 10.26 -16.01
CA LEU A 412 -4.26 9.62 -16.40
C LEU A 412 -5.38 10.63 -16.69
N GLY A 413 -5.31 11.83 -16.12
CA GLY A 413 -6.22 12.96 -16.36
C GLY A 413 -7.63 12.82 -15.77
N TYR A 414 -8.22 11.61 -15.74
CA TYR A 414 -9.62 11.44 -15.34
C TYR A 414 -9.89 11.69 -13.85
N TRP A 415 -8.89 11.57 -12.97
CA TRP A 415 -9.01 12.01 -11.57
C TRP A 415 -8.95 13.55 -11.40
N ASN A 416 -8.74 14.30 -12.49
CA ASN A 416 -8.72 15.77 -12.53
C ASN A 416 -7.81 16.39 -11.44
N LEU A 417 -6.60 15.83 -11.29
CA LEU A 417 -5.65 16.23 -10.25
C LEU A 417 -4.85 17.49 -10.62
N PRO A 418 -4.41 18.29 -9.62
CA PRO A 418 -3.58 19.46 -9.83
C PRO A 418 -2.10 19.09 -10.13
N PRO A 419 -1.33 19.95 -10.82
CA PRO A 419 0.03 19.64 -11.25
C PRO A 419 1.05 19.29 -10.15
N PHE A 420 0.82 19.66 -8.89
CA PHE A 420 1.74 19.28 -7.80
C PHE A 420 1.68 17.79 -7.43
N LEU A 421 0.68 17.05 -7.92
CA LEU A 421 0.58 15.59 -7.78
C LEU A 421 1.29 14.82 -8.93
N ASP A 422 1.93 15.52 -9.87
CA ASP A 422 2.66 14.93 -11.00
C ASP A 422 3.83 14.02 -10.56
N GLY A 423 3.72 12.73 -10.87
CA GLY A 423 4.73 11.73 -10.51
C GLY A 423 4.65 11.23 -9.07
N GLN A 424 3.62 11.61 -8.31
CA GLN A 424 3.32 10.98 -7.01
C GLN A 424 2.70 9.58 -7.18
N GLY A 425 2.37 9.17 -8.40
CA GLY A 425 2.01 7.80 -8.74
C GLY A 425 0.58 7.41 -8.40
N GLY A 426 0.34 6.10 -8.34
CA GLY A 426 -1.00 5.55 -8.38
C GLY A 426 -1.10 4.11 -7.93
N HIS A 427 -2.34 3.74 -7.62
CA HIS A 427 -2.79 2.38 -7.45
C HIS A 427 -2.92 1.66 -8.80
N PRO A 428 -2.97 0.32 -8.85
CA PRO A 428 -3.18 -0.41 -10.11
C PRO A 428 -4.56 -0.16 -10.71
N VAL A 429 -4.63 -0.20 -12.04
CA VAL A 429 -5.88 -0.22 -12.83
C VAL A 429 -5.77 -1.31 -13.91
N VAL A 430 -6.90 -1.85 -14.36
CA VAL A 430 -6.91 -2.81 -15.49
C VAL A 430 -7.09 -2.05 -16.79
N ALA A 431 -6.18 -2.18 -17.74
CA ALA A 431 -6.44 -1.87 -19.14
C ALA A 431 -7.02 -3.14 -19.80
N TYR A 432 -8.24 -3.07 -20.35
CA TYR A 432 -8.95 -4.25 -20.85
C TYR A 432 -9.23 -4.25 -22.37
N ALA A 433 -9.24 -3.08 -23.02
CA ALA A 433 -9.39 -3.00 -24.48
C ALA A 433 -8.74 -1.73 -25.05
N ALA A 434 -8.46 -1.72 -26.35
CA ALA A 434 -8.02 -0.54 -27.08
C ALA A 434 -8.91 -0.29 -28.32
N ALA A 435 -9.47 0.91 -28.45
CA ALA A 435 -10.37 1.30 -29.53
C ALA A 435 -10.23 2.79 -29.86
N GLY A 436 -10.24 3.15 -31.15
CA GLY A 436 -10.26 4.55 -31.60
C GLY A 436 -9.09 5.43 -31.10
N GLY A 437 -7.92 4.85 -30.82
CA GLY A 437 -6.76 5.56 -30.23
C GLY A 437 -6.87 5.79 -28.71
N ARG A 438 -7.85 5.18 -28.06
CA ARG A 438 -8.09 5.22 -26.62
C ARG A 438 -7.94 3.81 -26.03
N VAL A 439 -7.59 3.75 -24.75
CA VAL A 439 -7.59 2.52 -23.95
C VAL A 439 -8.75 2.58 -22.96
N HIS A 440 -9.52 1.50 -22.88
CA HIS A 440 -10.59 1.32 -21.91
C HIS A 440 -9.99 0.78 -20.60
N VAL A 441 -10.36 1.39 -19.48
CA VAL A 441 -9.75 1.11 -18.16
C VAL A 441 -10.78 0.89 -17.06
N ASP A 442 -10.48 -0.05 -16.16
CA ASP A 442 -11.24 -0.33 -14.94
C ASP A 442 -10.42 0.12 -13.71
N ASP A 443 -10.89 1.18 -13.07
CA ASP A 443 -10.47 1.69 -11.76
C ASP A 443 -11.62 1.48 -10.76
N ARG A 444 -12.07 0.22 -10.64
CA ARG A 444 -13.30 -0.19 -9.93
C ARG A 444 -14.53 0.52 -10.49
N THR A 445 -14.64 0.58 -11.81
CA THR A 445 -15.73 1.27 -12.49
C THR A 445 -16.97 0.39 -12.67
N LEU A 446 -18.13 1.04 -12.83
CA LEU A 446 -19.44 0.41 -13.08
C LEU A 446 -20.02 0.83 -14.44
N ALA A 447 -19.29 1.66 -15.20
CA ALA A 447 -19.61 2.12 -16.54
C ALA A 447 -18.30 2.43 -17.29
N PRO A 448 -18.28 2.40 -18.64
CA PRO A 448 -17.04 2.52 -19.43
C PRO A 448 -16.26 3.79 -19.13
N LEU A 449 -14.95 3.66 -18.93
CA LEU A 449 -14.01 4.77 -18.70
C LEU A 449 -12.86 4.65 -19.70
N THR A 450 -12.53 5.72 -20.41
CA THR A 450 -11.51 5.67 -21.47
C THR A 450 -10.46 6.76 -21.34
N VAL A 451 -9.22 6.44 -21.71
CA VAL A 451 -8.05 7.33 -21.65
C VAL A 451 -7.36 7.35 -23.02
N PRO A 452 -6.88 8.50 -23.55
CA PRO A 452 -6.04 8.49 -24.75
C PRO A 452 -4.81 7.60 -24.54
N ALA A 453 -4.45 6.76 -25.51
CA ALA A 453 -3.35 5.81 -25.35
C ALA A 453 -2.03 6.52 -24.97
N THR A 454 -1.75 7.65 -25.62
CA THR A 454 -0.61 8.53 -25.33
C THR A 454 -0.55 9.08 -23.90
N ASP A 455 -1.71 9.21 -23.24
CA ASP A 455 -1.80 9.70 -21.87
C ASP A 455 -1.55 8.58 -20.86
N LEU A 456 -2.09 7.38 -21.13
CA LEU A 456 -1.81 6.18 -20.34
C LEU A 456 -0.32 5.77 -20.43
N ASP A 457 0.28 5.83 -21.62
CA ASP A 457 1.71 5.52 -21.79
C ASP A 457 2.61 6.55 -21.10
N ARG A 458 2.27 7.84 -21.20
CA ARG A 458 2.95 8.90 -20.43
C ARG A 458 2.80 8.64 -18.92
N ALA A 459 1.61 8.25 -18.45
CA ALA A 459 1.35 7.95 -17.04
C ALA A 459 2.14 6.74 -16.53
N ARG A 460 2.24 5.66 -17.32
CA ARG A 460 3.05 4.46 -16.99
C ARG A 460 4.56 4.74 -16.96
N ALA A 461 5.03 5.66 -17.81
CA ALA A 461 6.44 6.06 -17.88
C ALA A 461 6.85 7.05 -16.78
N ARG A 462 5.90 7.81 -16.21
CA ARG A 462 6.18 8.95 -15.31
C ARG A 462 6.81 8.57 -13.97
N VAL A 463 6.51 7.39 -13.44
CA VAL A 463 7.03 6.89 -12.17
C VAL A 463 8.20 5.94 -12.42
N GLY A 464 9.42 6.48 -12.47
CA GLY A 464 10.63 5.72 -12.85
C GLY A 464 10.90 4.47 -11.99
N SER A 465 10.50 4.48 -10.71
CA SER A 465 10.57 3.32 -9.81
C SER A 465 9.59 2.20 -10.16
N TYR A 466 8.43 2.53 -10.76
CA TYR A 466 7.45 1.54 -11.22
C TYR A 466 7.86 0.86 -12.53
N ARG A 467 8.86 1.38 -13.27
CA ARG A 467 9.44 0.72 -14.45
C ARG A 467 8.38 0.22 -15.46
N ASN A 468 7.36 1.05 -15.74
CA ASN A 468 6.24 0.74 -16.63
C ASN A 468 5.55 -0.62 -16.33
N THR A 469 5.56 -1.07 -15.07
CA THR A 469 5.16 -2.44 -14.69
C THR A 469 3.78 -2.79 -15.23
N MET A 470 3.70 -3.99 -15.81
CA MET A 470 2.50 -4.59 -16.34
C MET A 470 2.43 -6.06 -15.92
N LEU A 471 1.25 -6.50 -15.51
CA LEU A 471 0.94 -7.87 -15.09
C LEU A 471 -0.21 -8.41 -15.95
N VAL A 472 0.00 -9.54 -16.63
CA VAL A 472 -1.03 -10.26 -17.39
C VAL A 472 -1.21 -11.64 -16.76
N VAL A 473 -2.44 -11.99 -16.38
CA VAL A 473 -2.77 -13.37 -15.95
C VAL A 473 -2.98 -14.21 -17.19
N ARG A 474 -2.26 -15.32 -17.31
CA ARG A 474 -2.34 -16.26 -18.44
C ARG A 474 -3.23 -17.47 -18.16
N THR A 475 -3.42 -17.82 -16.89
CA THR A 475 -4.39 -18.85 -16.50
C THR A 475 -5.79 -18.44 -16.98
N THR A 476 -6.42 -19.32 -17.74
CA THR A 476 -7.80 -19.17 -18.27
C THR A 476 -8.60 -20.44 -17.98
N ASP A 477 -9.91 -20.28 -17.79
CA ASP A 477 -10.92 -21.36 -17.72
C ASP A 477 -10.53 -22.53 -16.79
N ALA A 478 -9.98 -22.18 -15.63
CA ALA A 478 -9.41 -23.13 -14.68
C ALA A 478 -9.89 -22.85 -13.25
N ALA A 479 -10.23 -23.91 -12.52
CA ALA A 479 -10.47 -23.83 -11.07
C ALA A 479 -9.14 -23.90 -10.30
N VAL A 480 -8.93 -22.99 -9.35
CA VAL A 480 -7.85 -23.10 -8.37
C VAL A 480 -8.15 -24.30 -7.45
N PRO A 481 -7.23 -25.27 -7.31
CA PRO A 481 -7.46 -26.45 -6.47
C PRO A 481 -7.84 -26.10 -5.02
N ALA A 482 -8.75 -26.86 -4.41
CA ALA A 482 -9.30 -26.56 -3.09
C ALA A 482 -8.22 -26.57 -1.98
N ASP A 483 -7.28 -27.52 -2.03
CA ASP A 483 -6.11 -27.57 -1.16
C ASP A 483 -5.20 -26.35 -1.35
N ARG A 484 -4.98 -25.94 -2.61
CA ARG A 484 -4.19 -24.75 -2.96
C ARG A 484 -4.83 -23.48 -2.43
N LEU A 485 -6.14 -23.32 -2.59
CA LEU A 485 -6.88 -22.16 -2.10
C LEU A 485 -6.92 -22.09 -0.57
N ARG A 486 -7.18 -23.24 0.11
CA ARG A 486 -7.11 -23.34 1.58
C ARG A 486 -5.72 -22.97 2.11
N ALA A 487 -4.65 -23.48 1.50
CA ALA A 487 -3.28 -23.13 1.84
C ALA A 487 -2.97 -21.64 1.57
N ALA A 488 -3.46 -21.09 0.46
CA ALA A 488 -3.26 -19.69 0.07
C ALA A 488 -3.92 -18.71 1.05
N VAL A 489 -5.15 -19.01 1.50
CA VAL A 489 -5.89 -18.18 2.47
C VAL A 489 -5.26 -18.27 3.87
N ARG A 490 -4.91 -19.48 4.34
CA ARG A 490 -4.25 -19.64 5.65
C ARG A 490 -2.88 -18.94 5.69
N ALA A 491 -2.03 -19.18 4.70
CA ALA A 491 -0.73 -18.50 4.59
C ALA A 491 -0.85 -16.98 4.39
N GLY A 492 -2.01 -16.51 3.91
CA GLY A 492 -2.39 -15.10 3.86
C GLY A 492 -2.67 -14.53 5.25
N LEU A 493 -3.62 -15.13 5.98
CA LEU A 493 -3.99 -14.77 7.35
C LEU A 493 -2.78 -14.77 8.30
N GLU A 494 -1.96 -15.83 8.26
CA GLU A 494 -0.71 -15.94 9.04
C GLU A 494 0.26 -14.77 8.77
N ALA A 495 0.43 -14.36 7.52
CA ALA A 495 1.29 -13.23 7.17
C ALA A 495 0.71 -11.87 7.58
N GLY A 496 -0.63 -11.75 7.66
CA GLY A 496 -1.31 -10.58 8.23
C GLY A 496 -1.07 -10.47 9.74
N GLU A 497 -1.19 -11.59 10.46
CA GLU A 497 -0.87 -11.69 11.90
C GLU A 497 0.60 -11.31 12.17
N ASP A 498 1.55 -12.00 11.53
CA ASP A 498 3.00 -11.73 11.61
C ASP A 498 3.35 -10.25 11.34
N HIS A 499 2.64 -9.61 10.40
CA HIS A 499 2.84 -8.21 10.04
C HIS A 499 2.29 -7.24 11.09
N LEU A 500 1.06 -7.45 11.54
CA LEU A 500 0.36 -6.55 12.46
C LEU A 500 0.90 -6.67 13.90
N GLY A 501 1.23 -7.88 14.35
CA GLY A 501 1.89 -8.16 15.63
C GLY A 501 3.36 -7.70 15.71
N GLY A 502 3.93 -7.24 14.59
CA GLY A 502 5.30 -6.74 14.53
C GLY A 502 5.56 -5.50 15.41
N THR A 503 6.78 -5.37 15.93
CA THR A 503 7.20 -4.23 16.77
C THR A 503 7.47 -2.92 16.00
N SER A 504 7.07 -2.82 14.73
CA SER A 504 7.37 -1.67 13.87
C SER A 504 6.49 -0.46 14.20
N THR A 505 7.10 0.70 14.46
CA THR A 505 6.37 1.96 14.69
C THR A 505 5.97 2.70 13.40
N SER A 506 6.15 2.09 12.23
CA SER A 506 5.73 2.68 10.94
C SER A 506 5.03 1.70 10.00
N PHE A 507 5.12 0.40 10.26
CA PHE A 507 4.66 -0.68 9.37
C PHE A 507 4.06 -1.88 10.14
N ALA A 508 3.46 -1.63 11.31
CA ALA A 508 2.73 -2.58 12.15
C ALA A 508 1.85 -1.79 13.14
N LEU A 509 1.03 -2.47 13.97
CA LEU A 509 0.09 -1.80 14.88
C LEU A 509 0.70 -0.69 15.76
N PRO A 510 1.94 -0.79 16.30
CA PRO A 510 2.55 0.29 17.08
C PRO A 510 2.65 1.65 16.36
N ALA A 511 2.49 1.70 15.03
CA ALA A 511 2.33 2.94 14.27
C ALA A 511 1.11 3.77 14.73
N TRP A 512 -0.03 3.15 15.04
CA TRP A 512 -1.24 3.82 15.52
C TRP A 512 -1.04 4.47 16.89
N ARG A 513 -0.43 3.74 17.84
CA ARG A 513 -0.11 4.24 19.19
C ARG A 513 0.96 5.35 19.17
N LYS A 514 1.86 5.35 18.17
CA LYS A 514 2.77 6.46 17.90
C LYS A 514 2.03 7.67 17.31
N TRP A 515 1.17 7.47 16.32
CA TRP A 515 0.41 8.55 15.70
C TRP A 515 -0.53 9.25 16.70
N SER A 516 -1.28 8.48 17.49
CA SER A 516 -2.08 8.97 18.64
C SER A 516 -1.30 9.99 19.48
N ARG A 517 -0.09 9.64 19.93
CA ARG A 517 0.76 10.54 20.71
C ARG A 517 1.24 11.75 19.92
N LEU A 518 1.65 11.56 18.66
CA LEU A 518 2.14 12.65 17.81
C LEU A 518 1.04 13.67 17.46
N LEU A 519 -0.25 13.32 17.50
CA LEU A 519 -1.34 14.29 17.28
C LEU A 519 -1.40 15.38 18.36
N VAL A 520 -0.93 15.08 19.58
CA VAL A 520 -1.13 15.94 20.77
C VAL A 520 0.14 16.33 21.52
N ASP A 521 1.32 15.80 21.17
CA ASP A 521 2.59 16.15 21.83
C ASP A 521 3.27 17.37 21.16
N PRO A 522 3.30 18.56 21.80
CA PRO A 522 3.98 19.75 21.27
C PRO A 522 5.50 19.74 21.50
N ARG A 523 6.04 18.77 22.24
CA ARG A 523 7.49 18.62 22.50
C ARG A 523 8.18 17.72 21.47
N ALA A 524 7.41 16.86 20.80
CA ALA A 524 7.93 16.02 19.73
C ALA A 524 8.17 16.85 18.46
N ALA A 525 9.39 16.86 17.92
CA ALA A 525 9.71 17.56 16.67
C ALA A 525 8.95 17.03 15.42
N LYS A 526 8.23 15.91 15.56
CA LYS A 526 7.32 15.32 14.56
C LYS A 526 5.86 15.24 15.05
N GLY A 527 5.54 15.96 16.12
CA GLY A 527 4.18 16.14 16.62
C GLY A 527 3.42 17.13 15.75
N TRP A 528 2.13 16.89 15.53
CA TRP A 528 1.25 17.75 14.74
C TRP A 528 1.20 19.19 15.27
N PRO A 529 1.16 19.46 16.60
CA PRO A 529 1.21 20.84 17.11
C PRO A 529 2.52 21.57 16.77
N THR A 530 3.61 20.84 16.48
CA THR A 530 4.91 21.40 16.10
C THR A 530 5.02 21.54 14.57
N VAL A 531 4.67 20.49 13.82
CA VAL A 531 4.78 20.46 12.34
C VAL A 531 3.74 21.36 11.65
N PHE A 532 2.56 21.55 12.26
CA PHE A 532 1.49 22.43 11.78
C PHE A 532 1.30 23.67 12.67
N ALA A 533 2.35 24.12 13.37
CA ALA A 533 2.30 25.30 14.24
C ALA A 533 1.90 26.59 13.48
N ASP A 534 2.26 26.68 12.20
CA ASP A 534 1.90 27.74 11.26
C ASP A 534 0.59 27.47 10.50
N ARG A 535 -0.14 26.40 10.87
CA ARG A 535 -1.36 25.86 10.24
C ARG A 535 -1.21 25.44 8.76
N ARG A 536 -0.04 25.59 8.13
CA ARG A 536 0.17 25.35 6.68
C ARG A 536 -0.09 23.90 6.30
N GLY A 537 -0.97 23.68 5.33
CA GLY A 537 -1.34 22.34 4.84
C GLY A 537 -2.12 21.48 5.84
N LEU A 538 -2.52 22.00 7.00
CA LEU A 538 -3.21 21.22 8.04
C LEU A 538 -4.58 20.69 7.57
N LEU A 539 -5.39 21.50 6.88
CA LEU A 539 -6.63 21.00 6.27
C LEU A 539 -6.35 19.89 5.25
N ARG A 540 -5.26 19.99 4.48
CA ARG A 540 -4.88 18.93 3.53
C ARG A 540 -4.49 17.65 4.26
N ALA A 541 -3.78 17.73 5.39
CA ALA A 541 -3.43 16.58 6.22
C ALA A 541 -4.67 15.91 6.84
N LEU A 542 -5.58 16.70 7.43
CA LEU A 542 -6.86 16.21 7.98
C LEU A 542 -7.75 15.58 6.89
N ALA A 543 -7.87 16.23 5.73
CA ALA A 543 -8.61 15.69 4.60
C ALA A 543 -7.99 14.39 4.06
N SER A 544 -6.66 14.27 4.01
CA SER A 544 -5.97 13.03 3.64
C SER A 544 -6.11 11.91 4.68
N VAL A 545 -6.47 12.20 5.94
CA VAL A 545 -6.88 11.17 6.90
C VAL A 545 -8.26 10.63 6.54
N TRP A 546 -9.26 11.51 6.36
CA TRP A 546 -10.61 11.11 5.95
C TRP A 546 -10.59 10.38 4.59
N GLU A 547 -9.85 10.87 3.60
CA GLU A 547 -9.69 10.22 2.28
C GLU A 547 -8.88 8.91 2.30
N GLY A 548 -8.07 8.70 3.33
CA GLY A 548 -7.37 7.42 3.54
C GLY A 548 -8.27 6.39 4.21
N VAL A 549 -9.10 6.82 5.16
CA VAL A 549 -9.97 5.96 5.97
C VAL A 549 -11.29 5.64 5.23
N GLU A 550 -11.88 6.61 4.54
CA GLU A 550 -13.20 6.45 3.91
C GLU A 550 -13.12 5.98 2.46
N SER A 551 -14.08 5.14 2.04
CA SER A 551 -14.16 4.70 0.63
C SER A 551 -14.63 5.80 -0.35
N ALA A 552 -14.94 7.00 0.17
CA ALA A 552 -15.07 8.22 -0.61
C ALA A 552 -13.72 8.70 -1.19
N GLY A 553 -12.59 8.29 -0.62
CA GLY A 553 -11.25 8.55 -1.17
C GLY A 553 -10.80 7.54 -2.23
N MET A 554 -9.72 7.85 -2.94
CA MET A 554 -9.26 7.08 -4.11
C MET A 554 -8.84 5.63 -3.80
N ALA A 555 -8.49 5.33 -2.55
CA ALA A 555 -7.83 4.08 -2.15
C ALA A 555 -8.78 2.98 -1.61
N GLY A 556 -10.09 3.23 -1.50
CA GLY A 556 -11.06 2.25 -0.99
C GLY A 556 -11.28 2.24 0.53
N GLY A 557 -10.46 2.99 1.29
CA GLY A 557 -10.63 3.23 2.72
C GLY A 557 -9.81 2.32 3.64
N HIS A 558 -10.28 2.14 4.88
CA HIS A 558 -9.60 1.40 5.94
C HIS A 558 -9.67 -0.14 5.83
N LEU A 559 -10.56 -0.66 4.96
CA LEU A 559 -10.73 -2.08 4.57
C LEU A 559 -11.10 -3.11 5.66
N ARG A 560 -11.38 -2.71 6.92
CA ARG A 560 -11.73 -3.68 7.98
C ARG A 560 -13.03 -4.44 7.71
N GLY A 561 -14.00 -3.84 7.02
CA GLY A 561 -15.20 -4.54 6.55
C GLY A 561 -14.89 -5.63 5.51
N LEU A 562 -14.05 -5.32 4.51
CA LEU A 562 -13.59 -6.29 3.51
C LEU A 562 -12.83 -7.47 4.15
N PHE A 563 -12.08 -7.20 5.23
CA PHE A 563 -11.43 -8.24 6.02
C PHE A 563 -12.44 -9.12 6.78
N ALA A 564 -13.45 -8.53 7.42
CA ALA A 564 -14.52 -9.26 8.12
C ALA A 564 -15.32 -10.17 7.16
N ASP A 565 -15.73 -9.65 6.00
CA ASP A 565 -16.42 -10.41 4.95
C ASP A 565 -15.54 -11.55 4.41
N GLY A 566 -14.20 -11.37 4.45
CA GLY A 566 -13.21 -12.38 4.09
C GLY A 566 -13.06 -13.45 5.15
N LEU A 567 -13.06 -13.09 6.43
CA LEU A 567 -12.98 -14.03 7.56
C LEU A 567 -14.18 -14.99 7.59
N GLU A 568 -15.39 -14.50 7.29
CA GLU A 568 -16.59 -15.35 7.19
C GLU A 568 -16.49 -16.37 6.06
N GLN A 569 -15.98 -15.97 4.89
CA GLN A 569 -15.73 -16.89 3.78
C GLN A 569 -14.57 -17.85 4.07
N ALA A 570 -13.52 -17.39 4.75
CA ALA A 570 -12.40 -18.22 5.19
C ALA A 570 -12.83 -19.26 6.25
N ALA A 571 -13.78 -18.94 7.13
CA ALA A 571 -14.31 -19.86 8.11
C ALA A 571 -14.92 -21.11 7.45
N VAL A 572 -15.76 -20.90 6.42
CA VAL A 572 -16.36 -21.99 5.63
C VAL A 572 -15.29 -22.72 4.82
N LEU A 573 -14.44 -21.98 4.08
CA LEU A 573 -13.41 -22.55 3.21
C LEU A 573 -12.38 -23.39 3.98
N LEU A 574 -12.02 -23.00 5.21
CA LEU A 574 -11.01 -23.66 6.04
C LEU A 574 -11.58 -24.69 7.04
N ASP A 575 -12.90 -24.74 7.24
CA ASP A 575 -13.55 -25.47 8.33
C ASP A 575 -13.10 -24.96 9.72
N GLU A 576 -13.07 -23.63 9.87
CA GLU A 576 -12.53 -22.89 11.02
C GLU A 576 -13.54 -21.84 11.52
N PRO A 577 -14.63 -22.24 12.21
CA PRO A 577 -15.73 -21.34 12.58
C PRO A 577 -15.32 -20.17 13.49
N GLY A 578 -14.17 -20.27 14.18
CA GLY A 578 -13.59 -19.18 14.96
C GLY A 578 -13.26 -17.93 14.13
N LEU A 579 -12.97 -18.07 12.83
CA LEU A 579 -12.72 -16.91 11.95
C LEU A 579 -13.98 -16.07 11.75
N ALA A 580 -15.15 -16.70 11.60
CA ALA A 580 -16.43 -15.99 11.49
C ALA A 580 -16.82 -15.32 12.83
N ALA A 581 -16.44 -15.90 13.97
CA ALA A 581 -16.70 -15.31 15.28
C ALA A 581 -15.95 -13.98 15.51
N GLU A 582 -14.80 -13.76 14.85
CA GLU A 582 -14.05 -12.50 14.90
C GLU A 582 -14.61 -11.43 13.94
N ALA A 583 -15.38 -11.78 12.90
CA ALA A 583 -15.86 -10.84 11.90
C ALA A 583 -16.71 -9.67 12.48
N PRO A 584 -17.63 -9.87 13.45
CA PRO A 584 -18.32 -8.77 14.13
C PRO A 584 -17.36 -7.78 14.81
N ARG A 585 -16.30 -8.26 15.45
CA ARG A 585 -15.30 -7.41 16.12
C ARG A 585 -14.53 -6.54 15.13
N TRP A 586 -14.18 -7.09 13.96
CA TRP A 586 -13.57 -6.32 12.88
C TRP A 586 -14.52 -5.28 12.28
N ARG A 587 -15.84 -5.50 12.33
CA ARG A 587 -16.85 -4.48 11.98
C ARG A 587 -16.97 -3.40 13.06
N GLU A 588 -16.93 -3.70 14.35
CA GLU A 588 -16.81 -2.65 15.39
C GLU A 588 -15.54 -1.81 15.23
N ILE A 589 -14.43 -2.42 14.80
CA ILE A 589 -13.18 -1.71 14.51
C ILE A 589 -13.34 -0.81 13.28
N ALA A 590 -14.16 -1.20 12.28
CA ALA A 590 -14.55 -0.31 11.18
C ALA A 590 -15.28 0.94 11.69
N ASP A 591 -16.26 0.79 12.57
CA ASP A 591 -16.99 1.93 13.16
C ASP A 591 -16.07 2.87 13.95
N ARG A 592 -15.07 2.32 14.64
CA ARG A 592 -14.02 3.11 15.33
C ARG A 592 -13.14 3.90 14.33
N TRP A 593 -12.81 3.33 13.17
CA TRP A 593 -12.12 4.04 12.09
C TRP A 593 -13.00 5.14 11.47
N HIS A 594 -14.27 4.87 11.20
CA HIS A 594 -15.21 5.89 10.73
C HIS A 594 -15.30 7.07 11.70
N ALA A 595 -15.45 6.81 13.00
CA ALA A 595 -15.46 7.85 14.03
C ALA A 595 -14.17 8.70 14.08
N LEU A 596 -13.00 8.11 13.81
CA LEU A 596 -11.74 8.85 13.64
C LEU A 596 -11.80 9.79 12.42
N ALA A 597 -12.31 9.33 11.29
CA ALA A 597 -12.40 10.11 10.06
C ALA A 597 -13.37 11.30 10.22
N GLU A 598 -14.55 11.05 10.78
CA GLU A 598 -15.55 12.09 11.07
C GLU A 598 -15.02 13.13 12.06
N THR A 599 -14.26 12.71 13.06
CA THR A 599 -13.55 13.61 13.99
C THR A 599 -12.46 14.43 13.28
N ALA A 600 -11.71 13.81 12.36
CA ALA A 600 -10.64 14.48 11.61
C ALA A 600 -11.17 15.53 10.63
N LEU A 601 -12.36 15.33 10.07
CA LEU A 601 -12.92 16.17 9.01
C LEU A 601 -14.42 16.46 9.25
N PRO A 602 -14.77 17.27 10.26
CA PRO A 602 -16.16 17.44 10.73
C PRO A 602 -17.02 18.22 9.74
N ASP A 603 -18.24 17.74 9.46
CA ASP A 603 -19.17 18.31 8.47
C ASP A 603 -20.14 19.38 9.02
N ASP A 604 -20.05 19.73 10.31
CA ASP A 604 -20.72 20.93 10.84
C ASP A 604 -20.07 22.25 10.36
N VAL A 605 -18.83 22.19 9.87
CA VAL A 605 -18.12 23.31 9.22
C VAL A 605 -18.48 23.33 7.72
N PRO A 606 -19.16 24.37 7.19
CA PRO A 606 -19.69 24.35 5.82
C PRO A 606 -18.65 24.15 4.71
N ALA A 607 -17.44 24.70 4.86
CA ALA A 607 -16.35 24.48 3.90
C ALA A 607 -15.86 23.02 3.90
N ILE A 608 -15.86 22.36 5.06
CA ILE A 608 -15.44 20.96 5.20
C ILE A 608 -16.53 20.01 4.67
N ALA A 609 -17.80 20.27 4.99
CA ALA A 609 -18.95 19.57 4.40
C ALA A 609 -18.94 19.64 2.87
N ARG A 610 -18.59 20.82 2.31
CA ARG A 610 -18.46 21.00 0.86
C ARG A 610 -17.29 20.20 0.30
N LEU A 611 -16.13 20.22 0.95
CA LEU A 611 -14.96 19.41 0.59
C LEU A 611 -15.32 17.91 0.54
N ARG A 612 -15.93 17.36 1.60
CA ARG A 612 -16.40 15.96 1.68
C ARG A 612 -17.37 15.60 0.55
N THR A 613 -18.34 16.48 0.29
CA THR A 613 -19.33 16.32 -0.79
C THR A 613 -18.67 16.30 -2.17
N LEU A 614 -17.69 17.17 -2.40
CA LEU A 614 -16.96 17.26 -3.67
C LEU A 614 -16.05 16.04 -3.88
N THR A 615 -15.29 15.61 -2.88
CA THR A 615 -14.47 14.38 -2.96
C THR A 615 -15.33 13.16 -3.28
N ALA A 616 -16.45 12.95 -2.55
CA ALA A 616 -17.37 11.85 -2.84
C ALA A 616 -18.02 11.95 -4.23
N THR A 617 -18.21 13.18 -4.76
CA THR A 617 -18.69 13.42 -6.12
C THR A 617 -17.64 13.05 -7.17
N VAL A 618 -16.37 13.40 -6.97
CA VAL A 618 -15.27 13.01 -7.88
C VAL A 618 -15.14 11.48 -7.92
N THR A 619 -15.04 10.81 -6.77
CA THR A 619 -14.91 9.35 -6.68
C THR A 619 -16.12 8.61 -7.26
N GLY A 620 -17.35 9.04 -6.93
CA GLY A 620 -18.55 8.49 -7.55
C GLY A 620 -18.59 8.70 -9.07
N ALA A 621 -18.17 9.88 -9.54
CA ALA A 621 -18.10 10.18 -10.96
C ALA A 621 -16.94 9.50 -11.70
N VAL A 622 -15.94 8.90 -11.01
CA VAL A 622 -15.00 7.94 -11.62
C VAL A 622 -15.70 6.60 -11.81
N ALA A 623 -16.43 6.10 -10.81
CA ALA A 623 -17.18 4.85 -10.92
C ALA A 623 -18.27 4.90 -12.02
N GLU A 624 -18.82 6.09 -12.29
CA GLU A 624 -19.74 6.38 -13.41
C GLU A 624 -19.04 6.55 -14.78
N GLY A 625 -17.72 6.35 -14.87
CA GLY A 625 -16.96 6.30 -16.11
C GLY A 625 -16.92 7.62 -16.91
N ASP A 626 -16.88 7.53 -18.23
CA ASP A 626 -16.87 8.69 -19.14
C ASP A 626 -18.16 9.52 -19.02
N ALA A 627 -19.28 8.89 -18.67
CA ALA A 627 -20.55 9.58 -18.42
C ALA A 627 -20.52 10.50 -17.18
N GLY A 628 -19.58 10.28 -16.26
CA GLY A 628 -19.32 11.18 -15.13
C GLY A 628 -18.40 12.37 -15.45
N SER A 629 -17.72 12.37 -16.61
CA SER A 629 -16.53 13.20 -16.86
C SER A 629 -16.74 14.72 -16.68
N ALA A 630 -17.82 15.29 -17.20
CA ALA A 630 -18.10 16.73 -17.07
C ALA A 630 -18.42 17.16 -15.63
N GLU A 631 -19.11 16.31 -14.87
CA GLU A 631 -19.43 16.56 -13.46
C GLU A 631 -18.20 16.37 -12.57
N ARG A 632 -17.39 15.35 -12.87
CA ARG A 632 -16.11 15.05 -12.22
C ARG A 632 -15.11 16.21 -12.35
N ALA A 633 -14.97 16.76 -13.55
CA ALA A 633 -14.07 17.88 -13.82
C ALA A 633 -14.49 19.14 -13.03
N ALA A 634 -15.77 19.51 -13.05
CA ALA A 634 -16.28 20.66 -12.30
C ALA A 634 -16.17 20.47 -10.77
N ALA A 635 -16.47 19.26 -10.27
CA ALA A 635 -16.33 18.96 -8.85
C ALA A 635 -14.86 18.98 -8.38
N ALA A 636 -13.93 18.50 -9.22
CA ALA A 636 -12.49 18.55 -8.93
C ALA A 636 -11.94 19.99 -8.97
N GLU A 637 -12.34 20.81 -9.95
CA GLU A 637 -11.97 22.23 -10.01
C GLU A 637 -12.38 22.97 -8.73
N GLU A 638 -13.62 22.78 -8.28
CA GLU A 638 -14.11 23.38 -7.04
C GLU A 638 -13.38 22.81 -5.80
N LEU A 639 -13.12 21.51 -5.75
CA LEU A 639 -12.41 20.83 -4.67
C LEU A 639 -10.98 21.36 -4.49
N TRP A 640 -10.23 21.48 -5.59
CA TRP A 640 -8.85 21.95 -5.55
C TRP A 640 -8.75 23.46 -5.30
N ARG A 641 -9.71 24.26 -5.80
CA ARG A 641 -9.86 25.68 -5.43
C ARG A 641 -10.10 25.83 -3.93
N LEU A 642 -11.09 25.13 -3.38
CA LEU A 642 -11.45 25.20 -1.96
C LEU A 642 -10.30 24.74 -1.03
N ARG A 643 -9.55 23.72 -1.45
CA ARG A 643 -8.32 23.27 -0.76
C ARG A 643 -7.18 24.29 -0.82
N ALA A 644 -7.09 25.10 -1.88
CA ALA A 644 -6.11 26.17 -2.00
C ALA A 644 -6.50 27.40 -1.16
N GLU A 645 -7.79 27.77 -1.15
CA GLU A 645 -8.34 28.86 -0.34
C GLU A 645 -8.11 28.66 1.17
N HIS A 646 -8.09 27.40 1.62
CA HIS A 646 -7.81 27.01 3.01
C HIS A 646 -6.43 26.37 3.23
N ALA A 647 -5.46 26.59 2.33
CA ALA A 647 -4.14 25.96 2.41
C ALA A 647 -3.30 26.47 3.60
N ASP A 648 -3.31 27.78 3.86
CA ASP A 648 -2.59 28.42 4.96
C ASP A 648 -3.49 28.66 6.19
N ALA A 649 -4.82 28.62 6.01
CA ALA A 649 -5.81 28.90 7.05
C ALA A 649 -6.94 27.85 7.00
N PRO A 650 -6.86 26.75 7.78
CA PRO A 650 -7.95 25.80 7.90
C PRO A 650 -9.19 26.48 8.50
N PRO A 651 -10.43 26.10 8.12
CA PRO A 651 -11.66 26.68 8.64
C PRO A 651 -12.01 26.10 10.03
N LEU A 652 -11.03 26.11 10.94
CA LEU A 652 -11.11 25.61 12.32
C LEU A 652 -10.36 26.61 13.21
N ASP A 653 -11.04 27.13 14.23
CA ASP A 653 -10.41 27.93 15.27
C ASP A 653 -9.45 27.08 16.15
N GLU A 654 -8.84 27.70 17.16
CA GLU A 654 -7.85 27.04 18.02
C GLU A 654 -8.47 26.03 19.00
N GLU A 655 -9.64 26.32 19.56
CA GLU A 655 -10.34 25.41 20.48
C GLU A 655 -10.87 24.19 19.72
N ARG A 656 -11.52 24.42 18.57
CA ARG A 656 -12.02 23.35 17.71
C ARG A 656 -10.90 22.48 17.15
N LEU A 657 -9.76 23.06 16.76
CA LEU A 657 -8.60 22.26 16.34
C LEU A 657 -8.03 21.43 17.49
N ALA A 658 -7.89 22.00 18.69
CA ALA A 658 -7.40 21.26 19.85
C ALA A 658 -8.33 20.08 20.18
N ALA A 659 -9.65 20.28 20.12
CA ALA A 659 -10.65 19.24 20.29
C ALA A 659 -10.55 18.14 19.21
N VAL A 660 -10.38 18.51 17.93
CA VAL A 660 -10.18 17.56 16.82
C VAL A 660 -8.93 16.70 17.04
N LEU A 661 -7.77 17.31 17.32
CA LEU A 661 -6.53 16.57 17.52
C LEU A 661 -6.56 15.67 18.76
N ALA A 662 -7.19 16.13 19.85
CA ALA A 662 -7.39 15.32 21.06
C ALA A 662 -8.35 14.15 20.82
N GLY A 663 -9.47 14.37 20.12
CA GLY A 663 -10.42 13.33 19.72
C GLY A 663 -9.77 12.29 18.84
N MET A 664 -9.08 12.70 17.77
CA MET A 664 -8.31 11.80 16.90
C MET A 664 -7.27 10.98 17.68
N SER A 665 -6.55 11.59 18.62
CA SER A 665 -5.59 10.92 19.49
C SER A 665 -6.26 9.83 20.35
N GLY A 666 -7.44 10.11 20.91
CA GLY A 666 -8.23 9.15 21.68
C GLY A 666 -8.76 8.00 20.82
N HIS A 667 -9.33 8.30 19.66
CA HIS A 667 -9.79 7.27 18.71
C HIS A 667 -8.64 6.35 18.27
N LEU A 668 -7.46 6.88 17.93
CA LEU A 668 -6.30 6.06 17.53
C LEU A 668 -5.72 5.22 18.66
N ALA A 669 -5.85 5.63 19.92
CA ALA A 669 -5.50 4.80 21.06
C ALA A 669 -6.48 3.62 21.21
N ALA A 670 -7.80 3.89 21.13
CA ALA A 670 -8.83 2.85 21.20
C ALA A 670 -8.76 1.87 20.00
N ILE A 671 -8.51 2.37 18.79
CA ILE A 671 -8.28 1.56 17.59
C ILE A 671 -7.05 0.67 17.77
N HIS A 672 -5.92 1.22 18.24
CA HIS A 672 -4.71 0.43 18.48
C HIS A 672 -4.99 -0.74 19.43
N ASP A 673 -5.62 -0.47 20.57
CA ASP A 673 -5.82 -1.48 21.61
C ASP A 673 -6.87 -2.52 21.20
N ALA A 674 -7.88 -2.13 20.42
CA ALA A 674 -8.84 -3.06 19.81
C ALA A 674 -8.23 -3.92 18.69
N GLU A 675 -7.43 -3.35 17.77
CA GLU A 675 -6.74 -4.11 16.73
C GLU A 675 -5.67 -5.05 17.32
N ALA A 676 -4.98 -4.65 18.39
CA ALA A 676 -4.02 -5.51 19.07
C ALA A 676 -4.69 -6.73 19.74
N ALA A 677 -5.86 -6.55 20.35
CA ALA A 677 -6.67 -7.65 20.88
C ALA A 677 -7.18 -8.57 19.76
N ALA A 678 -7.77 -8.01 18.71
CA ALA A 678 -8.31 -8.78 17.57
C ALA A 678 -7.22 -9.58 16.82
N VAL A 679 -5.99 -9.06 16.71
CA VAL A 679 -4.85 -9.80 16.14
C VAL A 679 -4.36 -10.92 17.06
N THR A 680 -4.40 -10.72 18.38
CA THR A 680 -4.03 -11.76 19.37
C THR A 680 -5.02 -12.93 19.33
N ASP A 681 -6.33 -12.65 19.32
CA ASP A 681 -7.36 -13.68 19.25
C ASP A 681 -7.40 -14.37 17.88
N LEU A 682 -7.15 -13.65 16.78
CA LEU A 682 -6.95 -14.25 15.46
C LEU A 682 -5.73 -15.20 15.43
N GLY A 683 -4.63 -14.85 16.10
CA GLY A 683 -3.47 -15.74 16.28
C GLY A 683 -3.84 -17.03 17.02
N ALA A 684 -4.66 -16.91 18.07
CA ALA A 684 -5.17 -18.07 18.81
C ALA A 684 -6.08 -18.97 17.95
N VAL A 685 -6.97 -18.39 17.13
CA VAL A 685 -7.78 -19.16 16.15
C VAL A 685 -6.90 -19.86 15.11
N LEU A 686 -5.80 -19.22 14.69
CA LEU A 686 -4.82 -19.82 13.78
C LEU A 686 -3.88 -20.85 14.46
N ASN A 687 -4.02 -21.09 15.77
CA ASN A 687 -3.19 -21.98 16.59
C ASN A 687 -1.70 -21.58 16.61
N ARG A 688 -1.40 -20.29 16.80
CA ARG A 688 -0.04 -19.71 16.83
C ARG A 688 0.36 -19.11 18.18
#